data_AF-A0A841TW86-F1
#
_entry.id   AF-A0A841TW86-F1
#
_cell.length_a   1.000
_cell.length_b   1.000
_cell.length_c   1.000
_cell.angle_alpha   90.00
_cell.angle_beta   90.00
_cell.angle_gamma   90.00
#
_symmetry.space_group_name_H-M   'P 1'
#
loop_
_entity.id
_entity.type
_entity.pdbx_description
1 polymer ?
#
loop_
_entity_poly.entity_id
_entity_poly.type
_entity_poly.pdbx_seq_one_letter_code
_entity_poly.pdbx_strand_id
1 'polypeptide(L)'
;MSIFTSVWKLLKKNPQTDGNEMFNIETMLNDNWDKIDSALGQKALNADVRAATIASITLNGLQTIDGVVLAAGDRVLVKNQAVGSENGIYLAGSAGWARASDADSAGKLAAGVFVHVKEGIVNGGTGWILTTSGPIELGTTSLVFAQKTGNGSATDAVIGPRTADPNISASYSLSGSVTQLFSWVLKYFKAITGKANPFDAPDITLSSAKAHVDAAAPHSGHAVVERKVNTSGGLQGGGDLSADRTLSIAEAGVTDNHIGTRLIDDSIAAVAGADTPTRLWSKLANMIKAITGKANWWTPPVTTIEALNTNKLNASTYTASDVLTKLKTVDGNGSGLDSDTVDGFHADKATSADTVVVRSPSGNIEANIINSKVADGTAPLSVISKTVVPNLNADMVDGYHLDQDVRTTGEPSFRTVTITQGAQSLIIRPGNLDHAYMAFNPRTSSPGTRGAFVGFGSAGSSIFTIQNEVSSGAIQLAAPNNGYVQSLAPFVMNNIIRMNSIKDTASQWSQAIYFYTTDANATKTTNNYLQVDTANDLKYAKAGGTPQVVWHAGNDGSGSGLDADTIDGRHASEFSPAHYPENYKNGSELPSSYPNKQTTTFFARMDTGGSGWPYPYGTVQTIKGFTNMSAVQFIYPYNSDSPILYRYGLYNNDVWLPWRELATSETAAMRRGSVSEYNIATANTDTECLRANSVAGGNYDVRVYLRVTAAATVSIWLNYTDAGGTVQTTYVVSNSSFSTGSYSMLPLFVNMKNGQNMALLVKSSVANAVKVSASFVGV
;
A
#
# COMPACT_ATOMS: atom_id res chain seq x y z
N MET A 1 -23.19 -53.02 58.17
CA MET A 1 -23.02 -54.11 59.15
C MET A 1 -24.28 -54.45 59.98
N SER A 2 -25.40 -53.72 59.87
CA SER A 2 -26.60 -53.92 60.73
C SER A 2 -27.58 -55.02 60.26
N ILE A 3 -27.46 -55.51 59.03
CA ILE A 3 -28.37 -56.53 58.48
C ILE A 3 -28.03 -57.94 58.98
N PHE A 4 -26.75 -58.26 59.15
CA PHE A 4 -26.28 -59.60 59.52
C PHE A 4 -26.56 -59.99 60.97
N THR A 5 -26.59 -59.02 61.89
CA THR A 5 -26.85 -59.26 63.32
C THR A 5 -28.26 -59.81 63.58
N SER A 6 -29.27 -59.32 62.84
CA SER A 6 -30.67 -59.76 62.99
C SER A 6 -30.93 -61.14 62.39
N VAL A 7 -30.28 -61.47 61.26
CA VAL A 7 -30.50 -62.72 60.52
C VAL A 7 -29.82 -63.90 61.20
N TRP A 8 -28.61 -63.70 61.74
CA TRP A 8 -27.82 -64.77 62.34
C TRP A 8 -27.91 -64.84 63.86
N LYS A 9 -28.80 -64.02 64.46
CA LYS A 9 -29.00 -63.92 65.92
C LYS A 9 -27.66 -63.77 66.66
N LEU A 10 -26.77 -62.93 66.13
CA LEU A 10 -25.47 -62.69 66.74
C LEU A 10 -25.68 -61.87 68.02
N LEU A 11 -25.16 -62.37 69.14
CA LEU A 11 -25.26 -61.69 70.43
C LEU A 11 -24.32 -60.48 70.43
N LYS A 12 -24.85 -59.26 70.58
CA LYS A 12 -24.04 -58.03 70.61
C LYS A 12 -24.27 -57.29 71.92
N LYS A 13 -23.18 -56.85 72.57
CA LYS A 13 -23.27 -55.98 73.75
C LYS A 13 -23.40 -54.53 73.29
N ASN A 14 -24.38 -53.82 73.82
CA ASN A 14 -24.51 -52.38 73.68
C ASN A 14 -24.25 -51.73 75.05
N PRO A 15 -23.14 -50.98 75.21
CA PRO A 15 -22.78 -50.40 76.51
C PRO A 15 -23.78 -49.35 77.02
N GLN A 16 -24.67 -48.81 76.17
CA GLN A 16 -25.69 -47.85 76.59
C GLN A 16 -26.97 -48.50 77.14
N THR A 17 -27.36 -49.69 76.68
CA THR A 17 -28.61 -50.35 77.10
C THR A 17 -28.39 -51.48 78.09
N ASP A 18 -27.23 -52.13 78.04
CA ASP A 18 -27.06 -53.41 78.74
C ASP A 18 -26.26 -53.29 80.06
N GLY A 19 -26.06 -52.06 80.54
CA GLY A 19 -25.52 -51.74 81.87
C GLY A 19 -24.15 -52.36 82.19
N ASN A 20 -23.99 -52.78 83.45
CA ASN A 20 -22.76 -53.34 84.04
C ASN A 20 -22.59 -54.87 83.86
N GLU A 21 -23.37 -55.49 82.97
CA GLU A 21 -23.22 -56.92 82.70
C GLU A 21 -21.87 -57.22 82.02
N MET A 22 -21.16 -58.24 82.53
CA MET A 22 -19.81 -58.60 82.09
C MET A 22 -19.82 -59.21 80.67
N PHE A 23 -18.78 -58.90 79.88
CA PHE A 23 -18.57 -59.46 78.55
C PHE A 23 -18.21 -60.96 78.65
N ASN A 24 -19.13 -61.86 78.27
CA ASN A 24 -18.85 -63.30 78.23
C ASN A 24 -18.28 -63.69 76.86
N ILE A 25 -16.97 -63.97 76.83
CA ILE A 25 -16.23 -64.36 75.63
C ILE A 25 -16.83 -65.58 74.93
N GLU A 26 -17.36 -66.56 75.67
CA GLU A 26 -17.91 -67.77 75.07
C GLU A 26 -19.14 -67.45 74.22
N THR A 27 -20.13 -66.80 74.81
CA THR A 27 -21.40 -66.53 74.11
C THR A 27 -21.34 -65.38 73.10
N MET A 28 -20.46 -64.39 73.32
CA MET A 28 -20.41 -63.16 72.52
C MET A 28 -19.32 -63.18 71.46
N LEU A 29 -18.33 -64.05 71.61
CA LEU A 29 -17.22 -64.19 70.67
C LEU A 29 -17.19 -65.59 70.05
N ASN A 30 -17.01 -66.65 70.85
CA ASN A 30 -16.85 -68.02 70.34
C ASN A 30 -18.13 -68.51 69.64
N ASP A 31 -19.29 -68.46 70.29
CA ASP A 31 -20.58 -68.87 69.70
C ASP A 31 -20.95 -68.03 68.46
N ASN A 32 -20.63 -66.74 68.48
CA ASN A 32 -20.85 -65.86 67.34
C ASN A 32 -19.90 -66.21 66.19
N TRP A 33 -18.64 -66.53 66.49
CA TRP A 33 -17.68 -67.02 65.52
C TRP A 33 -18.08 -68.36 64.97
N ASP A 34 -18.58 -69.31 65.76
CA ASP A 34 -19.09 -70.60 65.27
C ASP A 34 -20.33 -70.43 64.38
N LYS A 35 -21.23 -69.49 64.72
CA LYS A 35 -22.38 -69.16 63.85
C LYS A 35 -21.94 -68.52 62.55
N ILE A 36 -20.94 -67.64 62.60
CA ILE A 36 -20.36 -66.99 61.42
C ILE A 36 -19.60 -68.03 60.59
N ASP A 37 -18.86 -68.93 61.20
CA ASP A 37 -18.07 -69.99 60.56
C ASP A 37 -18.98 -71.05 59.95
N SER A 38 -20.07 -71.43 60.62
CA SER A 38 -21.12 -72.29 60.04
C SER A 38 -21.82 -71.62 58.85
N ALA A 39 -22.05 -70.30 58.91
CA ALA A 39 -22.67 -69.54 57.82
C ALA A 39 -21.71 -69.30 56.64
N LEU A 40 -20.42 -69.09 56.92
CA LEU A 40 -19.37 -68.91 55.91
C LEU A 40 -18.88 -70.24 55.35
N GLY A 41 -18.92 -71.31 56.12
CA GLY A 41 -18.63 -72.69 55.70
C GLY A 41 -19.66 -73.25 54.72
N GLN A 42 -20.80 -72.56 54.54
CA GLN A 42 -21.75 -72.81 53.45
C GLN A 42 -21.46 -71.98 52.18
N LYS A 43 -20.44 -71.12 52.20
CA LYS A 43 -20.00 -70.36 51.03
C LYS A 43 -19.11 -71.23 50.14
N ALA A 44 -19.78 -71.94 49.24
CA ALA A 44 -19.25 -72.71 48.11
C ALA A 44 -18.54 -74.03 48.47
N LEU A 45 -19.33 -75.10 48.61
CA LEU A 45 -18.97 -76.33 47.89
C LEU A 45 -18.83 -75.89 46.42
N ASN A 46 -17.61 -75.90 45.89
CA ASN A 46 -17.37 -75.66 44.47
C ASN A 46 -18.36 -76.53 43.67
N ALA A 47 -19.38 -75.91 43.07
CA ALA A 47 -20.30 -76.57 42.15
C ALA A 47 -19.60 -76.82 40.81
N ASP A 48 -18.30 -77.13 40.83
CA ASP A 48 -17.49 -77.32 39.65
C ASP A 48 -18.04 -78.52 38.89
N VAL A 49 -18.54 -78.27 37.70
CA VAL A 49 -18.97 -79.30 36.78
C VAL A 49 -17.81 -79.62 35.85
N ARG A 50 -17.76 -80.86 35.40
CA ARG A 50 -16.76 -81.30 34.45
C ARG A 50 -17.05 -80.70 33.07
N ALA A 51 -18.30 -80.73 32.63
CA ALA A 51 -18.73 -80.17 31.36
C ALA A 51 -20.08 -79.43 31.50
N ALA A 52 -20.42 -78.61 30.50
CA ALA A 52 -21.73 -77.98 30.39
C ALA A 52 -22.35 -78.25 29.02
N THR A 53 -23.66 -78.44 28.98
CA THR A 53 -24.38 -78.69 27.73
C THR A 53 -24.25 -77.52 26.76
N ILE A 54 -24.21 -77.81 25.46
CA ILE A 54 -24.30 -76.82 24.36
C ILE A 54 -25.64 -76.87 23.61
N ALA A 55 -26.44 -77.92 23.86
CA ALA A 55 -27.76 -78.15 23.30
C ALA A 55 -28.58 -79.02 24.28
N SER A 56 -29.87 -79.23 24.02
CA SER A 56 -30.71 -80.15 24.81
C SER A 56 -30.18 -81.59 24.70
N ILE A 57 -30.23 -82.32 25.82
CA ILE A 57 -29.77 -83.71 25.88
C ILE A 57 -30.84 -84.62 26.48
N THR A 58 -30.69 -85.93 26.26
CA THR A 58 -31.46 -86.92 27.01
C THR A 58 -30.75 -87.16 28.35
N LEU A 59 -31.44 -87.06 29.48
CA LEU A 59 -30.85 -87.28 30.81
C LEU A 59 -30.72 -88.78 31.14
N ASN A 60 -30.10 -89.55 30.24
CA ASN A 60 -29.90 -90.99 30.36
C ASN A 60 -28.65 -91.44 29.60
N GLY A 61 -27.93 -92.43 30.12
CA GLY A 61 -26.76 -93.02 29.48
C GLY A 61 -25.53 -92.12 29.50
N LEU A 62 -24.33 -92.70 29.40
CA LEU A 62 -23.08 -91.93 29.30
C LEU A 62 -22.96 -91.34 27.90
N GLN A 63 -22.67 -90.05 27.83
CA GLN A 63 -22.66 -89.26 26.60
C GLN A 63 -21.39 -88.41 26.51
N THR A 64 -21.10 -87.90 25.32
CA THR A 64 -20.08 -86.87 25.11
C THR A 64 -20.74 -85.50 25.13
N ILE A 65 -20.38 -84.66 26.10
CA ILE A 65 -20.92 -83.31 26.25
C ILE A 65 -19.81 -82.30 26.00
N ASP A 66 -20.02 -81.40 25.04
CA ASP A 66 -19.05 -80.35 24.69
C ASP A 66 -17.63 -80.90 24.38
N GLY A 67 -17.57 -82.05 23.70
CA GLY A 67 -16.32 -82.76 23.39
C GLY A 67 -15.74 -83.60 24.52
N VAL A 68 -16.34 -83.58 25.72
CA VAL A 68 -15.89 -84.34 26.89
C VAL A 68 -16.67 -85.65 27.01
N VAL A 69 -16.00 -86.80 26.92
CA VAL A 69 -16.59 -88.12 27.18
C VAL A 69 -16.83 -88.26 28.68
N LEU A 70 -18.07 -88.49 29.09
CA LEU A 70 -18.46 -88.55 30.50
C LEU A 70 -18.35 -89.96 31.09
N ALA A 71 -17.91 -90.05 32.33
CA ALA A 71 -17.96 -91.25 33.16
C ALA A 71 -19.11 -91.19 34.17
N ALA A 72 -19.51 -92.34 34.71
CA ALA A 72 -20.53 -92.39 35.74
C ALA A 72 -20.07 -91.61 36.99
N GLY A 73 -20.91 -90.69 37.48
CA GLY A 73 -20.62 -89.78 38.57
C GLY A 73 -20.05 -88.41 38.14
N ASP A 74 -19.74 -88.20 36.86
CA ASP A 74 -19.30 -86.89 36.39
C ASP A 74 -20.41 -85.85 36.52
N ARG A 75 -20.06 -84.69 37.06
CA ARG A 75 -20.99 -83.57 37.23
C ARG A 75 -21.11 -82.79 35.93
N VAL A 76 -22.34 -82.54 35.48
CA VAL A 76 -22.62 -81.79 34.26
C VAL A 76 -23.59 -80.66 34.57
N LEU A 77 -23.26 -79.45 34.13
CA LEU A 77 -24.22 -78.35 34.10
C LEU A 77 -25.12 -78.52 32.87
N VAL A 78 -26.35 -78.92 33.12
CA VAL A 78 -27.41 -79.00 32.12
C VAL A 78 -28.13 -77.65 32.11
N LYS A 79 -27.90 -76.86 31.06
CA LYS A 79 -28.44 -75.48 30.94
C LYS A 79 -29.23 -75.23 29.65
N ASN A 80 -29.33 -76.24 28.78
CA ASN A 80 -29.92 -76.11 27.45
C ASN A 80 -31.10 -77.04 27.20
N GLN A 81 -31.81 -77.51 28.23
CA GLN A 81 -33.02 -78.31 28.03
C GLN A 81 -34.13 -77.48 27.39
N ALA A 82 -34.97 -78.14 26.59
CA ALA A 82 -36.18 -77.55 26.03
C ALA A 82 -37.19 -77.19 27.14
N VAL A 83 -37.28 -78.01 28.19
CA VAL A 83 -38.04 -77.73 29.40
C VAL A 83 -37.08 -77.14 30.44
N GLY A 84 -37.18 -75.83 30.68
CA GLY A 84 -36.23 -75.10 31.54
C GLY A 84 -36.17 -75.59 32.99
N SER A 85 -37.22 -76.26 33.50
CA SER A 85 -37.22 -76.83 34.85
C SER A 85 -36.39 -78.11 34.99
N GLU A 86 -35.97 -78.70 33.86
CA GLU A 86 -35.02 -79.82 33.79
C GLU A 86 -33.56 -79.35 33.77
N ASN A 87 -33.30 -78.05 33.64
CA ASN A 87 -31.94 -77.54 33.80
C ASN A 87 -31.46 -77.69 35.24
N GLY A 88 -30.14 -77.71 35.46
CA GLY A 88 -29.48 -77.78 36.76
C GLY A 88 -28.21 -78.60 36.70
N ILE A 89 -27.75 -79.08 37.85
CA ILE A 89 -26.49 -79.83 37.96
C ILE A 89 -26.83 -81.32 38.15
N TYR A 90 -26.34 -82.15 37.23
CA TYR A 90 -26.63 -83.58 37.19
C TYR A 90 -25.36 -84.42 37.35
N LEU A 91 -25.52 -85.64 37.86
CA LEU A 91 -24.51 -86.68 37.83
C LEU A 91 -24.79 -87.59 36.63
N ALA A 92 -23.82 -87.70 35.73
CA ALA A 92 -23.91 -88.58 34.57
C ALA A 92 -23.95 -90.04 35.02
N GLY A 93 -24.78 -90.87 34.38
CA GLY A 93 -24.92 -92.28 34.71
C GLY A 93 -25.24 -93.13 33.48
N SER A 94 -25.03 -94.44 33.58
CA SER A 94 -25.37 -95.40 32.51
C SER A 94 -26.88 -95.63 32.36
N ALA A 95 -27.67 -95.25 33.37
CA ALA A 95 -29.13 -95.18 33.34
C ALA A 95 -29.60 -93.70 33.44
N GLY A 96 -30.75 -93.42 34.05
CA GLY A 96 -31.23 -92.05 34.24
C GLY A 96 -30.25 -91.19 35.08
N TRP A 97 -30.04 -89.95 34.66
CA TRP A 97 -29.20 -89.01 35.39
C TRP A 97 -29.96 -88.38 36.55
N ALA A 98 -29.39 -88.42 37.74
CA ALA A 98 -29.93 -87.76 38.92
C ALA A 98 -29.35 -86.36 39.09
N ARG A 99 -30.08 -85.44 39.72
CA ARG A 99 -29.52 -84.17 40.18
C ARG A 99 -28.44 -84.44 41.22
N ALA A 100 -27.37 -83.64 41.22
CA ALA A 100 -26.32 -83.74 42.24
C ALA A 100 -26.90 -83.45 43.63
N SER A 101 -26.43 -84.17 44.66
CA SER A 101 -26.99 -84.11 46.04
C SER A 101 -26.85 -82.76 46.74
N ASP A 102 -25.99 -81.89 46.22
CA ASP A 102 -25.81 -80.50 46.65
C ASP A 102 -26.58 -79.50 45.76
N ALA A 103 -27.35 -79.98 44.80
CA ALA A 103 -28.19 -79.20 43.88
C ALA A 103 -29.57 -79.86 43.66
N ASP A 104 -30.02 -80.69 44.61
CA ASP A 104 -31.21 -81.54 44.54
C ASP A 104 -32.45 -80.96 45.25
N SER A 105 -32.33 -79.78 45.87
CA SER A 105 -33.41 -79.12 46.61
C SER A 105 -33.38 -77.61 46.40
N ALA A 106 -34.55 -76.97 46.52
CA ALA A 106 -34.74 -75.53 46.33
C ALA A 106 -33.79 -74.66 47.16
N GLY A 107 -33.54 -75.05 48.42
CA GLY A 107 -32.65 -74.32 49.32
C GLY A 107 -31.16 -74.40 48.92
N LYS A 108 -30.77 -75.40 48.14
CA LYS A 108 -29.38 -75.61 47.70
C LYS A 108 -29.12 -75.04 46.30
N LEU A 109 -30.13 -75.01 45.42
CA LEU A 109 -30.04 -74.44 44.07
C LEU A 109 -30.78 -73.09 43.97
N ALA A 110 -30.36 -72.13 44.80
CA ALA A 110 -30.96 -70.80 44.88
C ALA A 110 -30.43 -69.82 43.82
N ALA A 111 -31.16 -68.73 43.59
CA ALA A 111 -30.72 -67.64 42.71
C ALA A 111 -29.32 -67.13 43.12
N GLY A 112 -28.43 -66.97 42.14
CA GLY A 112 -27.06 -66.52 42.37
C GLY A 112 -26.02 -67.63 42.58
N VAL A 113 -26.42 -68.92 42.56
CA VAL A 113 -25.46 -70.03 42.56
C VAL A 113 -24.52 -69.92 41.36
N PHE A 114 -23.22 -69.95 41.64
CA PHE A 114 -22.15 -69.89 40.65
C PHE A 114 -21.61 -71.30 40.36
N VAL A 115 -21.42 -71.60 39.08
CA VAL A 115 -21.00 -72.90 38.56
C VAL A 115 -19.81 -72.68 37.64
N HIS A 116 -18.67 -73.28 37.96
CA HIS A 116 -17.50 -73.25 37.09
C HIS A 116 -17.44 -74.52 36.24
N VAL A 117 -17.14 -74.36 34.95
CA VAL A 117 -17.03 -75.47 34.00
C VAL A 117 -15.56 -75.75 33.73
N LYS A 118 -15.08 -76.94 34.08
CA LYS A 118 -13.64 -77.27 34.04
C LYS A 118 -13.15 -77.66 32.64
N GLU A 119 -13.94 -78.42 31.91
CA GLU A 119 -13.58 -78.99 30.61
C GLU A 119 -14.69 -78.72 29.58
N GLY A 120 -14.33 -78.78 28.30
CA GLY A 120 -15.24 -78.52 27.19
C GLY A 120 -14.57 -77.71 26.09
N ILE A 121 -14.98 -77.92 24.84
CA ILE A 121 -14.47 -77.14 23.70
C ILE A 121 -15.05 -75.72 23.72
N VAL A 122 -16.35 -75.60 23.99
CA VAL A 122 -17.09 -74.34 23.92
C VAL A 122 -17.20 -73.67 25.30
N ASN A 123 -17.50 -74.44 26.34
CA ASN A 123 -17.78 -73.91 27.68
C ASN A 123 -16.65 -74.17 28.68
N GLY A 124 -15.54 -74.82 28.30
CA GLY A 124 -14.39 -75.05 29.20
C GLY A 124 -13.82 -73.75 29.75
N GLY A 125 -13.52 -73.71 31.06
CA GLY A 125 -12.98 -72.54 31.75
C GLY A 125 -13.98 -71.40 32.02
N THR A 126 -15.25 -71.57 31.66
CA THR A 126 -16.28 -70.53 31.85
C THR A 126 -16.92 -70.59 33.25
N GLY A 127 -17.48 -69.46 33.69
CA GLY A 127 -18.29 -69.36 34.91
C GLY A 127 -19.74 -69.02 34.59
N TRP A 128 -20.69 -69.72 35.19
CA TRP A 128 -22.13 -69.55 34.99
C TRP A 128 -22.80 -69.21 36.31
N ILE A 129 -23.85 -68.38 36.26
CA ILE A 129 -24.65 -68.03 37.44
C ILE A 129 -26.13 -68.30 37.15
N LEU A 130 -26.83 -68.87 38.13
CA LEU A 130 -28.29 -69.03 38.08
C LEU A 130 -28.94 -67.66 38.26
N THR A 131 -29.61 -67.14 37.21
CA THR A 131 -30.21 -65.80 37.19
C THR A 131 -31.72 -65.78 37.39
N THR A 132 -32.37 -66.96 37.44
CA THR A 132 -33.81 -67.06 37.79
C THR A 132 -34.06 -66.38 39.14
N SER A 133 -34.96 -65.39 39.17
CA SER A 133 -35.30 -64.61 40.37
C SER A 133 -36.53 -65.18 41.09
N GLY A 134 -36.63 -64.96 42.41
CA GLY A 134 -37.74 -65.42 43.24
C GLY A 134 -37.51 -66.78 43.91
N PRO A 135 -38.49 -67.28 44.70
CA PRO A 135 -38.42 -68.61 45.30
C PRO A 135 -38.45 -69.68 44.18
N ILE A 136 -37.49 -70.59 44.20
CA ILE A 136 -37.35 -71.65 43.21
C ILE A 136 -38.00 -72.93 43.73
N GLU A 137 -38.89 -73.53 42.95
CA GLU A 137 -39.40 -74.89 43.17
C GLU A 137 -38.80 -75.83 42.11
N LEU A 138 -38.06 -76.86 42.53
CA LEU A 138 -37.41 -77.78 41.59
C LEU A 138 -38.42 -78.68 40.88
N GLY A 139 -38.21 -78.88 39.58
CA GLY A 139 -39.11 -79.66 38.71
C GLY A 139 -40.24 -78.83 38.09
N THR A 140 -40.58 -77.67 38.65
CA THR A 140 -41.63 -76.76 38.13
C THR A 140 -41.06 -75.44 37.62
N THR A 141 -40.10 -74.84 38.34
CA THR A 141 -39.53 -73.52 38.00
C THR A 141 -38.45 -73.66 36.92
N SER A 142 -38.52 -72.84 35.86
CA SER A 142 -37.48 -72.80 34.84
C SER A 142 -36.16 -72.23 35.38
N LEU A 143 -35.08 -72.99 35.27
CA LEU A 143 -33.75 -72.58 35.73
C LEU A 143 -32.92 -72.04 34.57
N VAL A 144 -32.55 -70.76 34.67
CA VAL A 144 -31.77 -70.04 33.65
C VAL A 144 -30.37 -69.77 34.17
N PHE A 145 -29.37 -70.38 33.51
CA PHE A 145 -27.96 -70.11 33.79
C PHE A 145 -27.42 -69.13 32.74
N ALA A 146 -26.81 -68.04 33.19
CA ALA A 146 -26.13 -67.06 32.34
C ALA A 146 -24.62 -67.09 32.57
N GLN A 147 -23.83 -66.93 31.50
CA GLN A 147 -22.38 -66.86 31.61
C GLN A 147 -21.97 -65.54 32.28
N LYS A 148 -21.04 -65.59 33.23
CA LYS A 148 -20.46 -64.41 33.87
C LYS A 148 -19.22 -63.96 33.08
N THR A 149 -19.35 -62.91 32.28
CA THR A 149 -18.21 -62.19 31.68
C THR A 149 -17.71 -61.09 32.61
N GLY A 150 -16.41 -60.79 32.62
CA GLY A 150 -15.87 -59.66 33.38
C GLY A 150 -16.51 -58.34 32.94
N ASN A 151 -16.87 -57.46 33.89
CA ASN A 151 -17.40 -56.14 33.58
C ASN A 151 -16.37 -55.36 32.73
N GLY A 152 -16.76 -54.85 31.55
CA GLY A 152 -15.89 -54.09 30.66
C GLY A 152 -15.01 -54.92 29.71
N SER A 153 -15.29 -56.21 29.54
CA SER A 153 -14.58 -57.02 28.54
C SER A 153 -14.88 -56.52 27.11
N ALA A 154 -13.84 -56.41 26.30
CA ALA A 154 -13.91 -55.83 24.97
C ALA A 154 -14.62 -56.80 24.00
N THR A 155 -15.95 -56.69 23.96
CA THR A 155 -16.79 -57.40 22.99
C THR A 155 -16.93 -56.56 21.72
N ASP A 156 -17.29 -57.17 20.60
CA ASP A 156 -17.55 -56.44 19.34
C ASP A 156 -18.70 -55.42 19.49
N ALA A 157 -19.60 -55.62 20.46
CA ALA A 157 -20.64 -54.65 20.82
C ALA A 157 -20.08 -53.36 21.47
N VAL A 158 -18.88 -53.43 22.09
CA VAL A 158 -18.21 -52.29 22.76
C VAL A 158 -17.13 -51.66 21.86
N ILE A 159 -16.37 -52.48 21.11
CA ILE A 159 -15.29 -52.00 20.22
C ILE A 159 -15.83 -51.48 18.88
N GLY A 160 -16.99 -51.96 18.43
CA GLY A 160 -17.51 -51.78 17.08
C GLY A 160 -17.05 -52.91 16.13
N PRO A 161 -17.67 -53.02 14.93
CA PRO A 161 -17.28 -54.02 13.93
C PRO A 161 -15.82 -53.84 13.51
N ARG A 162 -15.02 -54.90 13.34
CA ARG A 162 -13.56 -54.78 13.10
C ARG A 162 -13.16 -54.31 11.70
N THR A 163 -14.13 -54.05 10.83
CA THR A 163 -13.91 -53.62 9.45
C THR A 163 -13.87 -52.10 9.38
N ALA A 164 -12.68 -51.52 9.27
CA ALA A 164 -12.52 -50.09 9.03
C ALA A 164 -12.87 -49.74 7.57
N ASP A 165 -13.60 -48.64 7.36
CA ASP A 165 -14.01 -48.19 6.02
C ASP A 165 -13.22 -46.94 5.60
N PRO A 166 -12.31 -47.03 4.60
CA PRO A 166 -11.58 -45.88 4.09
C PRO A 166 -12.45 -44.88 3.33
N ASN A 167 -13.72 -45.20 3.04
CA ASN A 167 -14.67 -44.33 2.34
C ASN A 167 -15.69 -43.70 3.29
N ILE A 168 -15.48 -43.78 4.61
CA ILE A 168 -16.40 -43.26 5.60
C ILE A 168 -16.75 -41.78 5.30
N SER A 169 -18.05 -41.51 5.16
CA SER A 169 -18.57 -40.17 4.85
C SER A 169 -18.53 -39.23 6.07
N ALA A 170 -18.51 -39.79 7.28
CA ALA A 170 -18.45 -39.04 8.53
C ALA A 170 -17.16 -38.20 8.64
N SER A 171 -17.32 -36.99 9.18
CA SER A 171 -16.21 -36.12 9.59
C SER A 171 -15.49 -36.72 10.81
N TYR A 172 -14.19 -36.42 10.95
CA TYR A 172 -13.41 -36.87 12.10
C TYR A 172 -13.91 -36.23 13.40
N SER A 173 -13.77 -36.94 14.52
CA SER A 173 -14.11 -36.44 15.86
C SER A 173 -13.10 -36.97 16.89
N LEU A 174 -13.00 -36.31 18.06
CA LEU A 174 -12.21 -36.78 19.20
C LEU A 174 -12.93 -37.85 20.02
N SER A 175 -14.15 -38.22 19.64
CA SER A 175 -14.96 -39.26 20.28
C SER A 175 -15.51 -40.25 19.25
N GLY A 176 -15.39 -41.55 19.51
CA GLY A 176 -15.91 -42.61 18.65
C GLY A 176 -15.44 -44.00 19.08
N SER A 177 -15.97 -45.02 18.42
CA SER A 177 -15.46 -46.40 18.55
C SER A 177 -14.04 -46.51 17.97
N VAL A 178 -13.30 -47.54 18.40
CA VAL A 178 -11.94 -47.80 17.89
C VAL A 178 -11.95 -48.04 16.38
N THR A 179 -12.98 -48.68 15.85
CA THR A 179 -13.14 -48.87 14.39
C THR A 179 -13.32 -47.55 13.65
N GLN A 180 -14.07 -46.60 14.20
CA GLN A 180 -14.25 -45.27 13.58
C GLN A 180 -12.93 -44.51 13.53
N LEU A 181 -12.12 -44.59 14.59
CA LEU A 181 -10.77 -44.01 14.60
C LEU A 181 -9.92 -44.57 13.45
N PHE A 182 -9.87 -45.90 13.29
CA PHE A 182 -9.11 -46.51 12.19
C PHE A 182 -9.68 -46.17 10.81
N SER A 183 -11.01 -46.06 10.68
CA SER A 183 -11.67 -45.65 9.42
C SER A 183 -11.25 -44.24 9.01
N TRP A 184 -11.17 -43.30 9.96
CA TRP A 184 -10.67 -41.95 9.70
C TRP A 184 -9.19 -41.94 9.30
N VAL A 185 -8.33 -42.69 10.00
CA VAL A 185 -6.90 -42.80 9.63
C VAL A 185 -6.73 -43.32 8.21
N LEU A 186 -7.45 -44.39 7.84
CA LEU A 186 -7.37 -44.98 6.50
C LEU A 186 -7.93 -44.05 5.41
N LYS A 187 -8.98 -43.29 5.70
CA LYS A 187 -9.49 -42.24 4.79
C LYS A 187 -8.41 -41.20 4.49
N TYR A 188 -7.63 -40.77 5.49
CA TYR A 188 -6.54 -39.82 5.27
C TYR A 188 -5.36 -40.44 4.53
N PHE A 189 -4.97 -41.69 4.81
CA PHE A 189 -3.95 -42.37 4.01
C PHE A 189 -4.36 -42.49 2.55
N LYS A 190 -5.62 -42.88 2.28
CA LYS A 190 -6.17 -42.90 0.91
C LYS A 190 -6.11 -41.53 0.24
N ALA A 191 -6.42 -40.46 0.96
CA ALA A 191 -6.35 -39.10 0.44
C ALA A 191 -4.91 -38.64 0.16
N ILE A 192 -3.96 -38.99 1.04
CA ILE A 192 -2.53 -38.65 0.89
C ILE A 192 -1.90 -39.40 -0.29
N THR A 193 -2.20 -40.69 -0.44
CA THR A 193 -1.64 -41.49 -1.55
C THR A 193 -2.37 -41.26 -2.87
N GLY A 194 -3.60 -40.73 -2.84
CA GLY A 194 -4.46 -40.55 -4.01
C GLY A 194 -4.94 -41.86 -4.64
N LYS A 195 -4.72 -43.00 -3.98
CA LYS A 195 -5.04 -44.34 -4.50
C LYS A 195 -6.48 -44.77 -4.23
N ALA A 196 -6.92 -45.80 -4.92
CA ALA A 196 -8.23 -46.40 -4.69
C ALA A 196 -8.29 -47.10 -3.32
N ASN A 197 -7.20 -47.78 -2.94
CA ASN A 197 -7.03 -48.43 -1.65
C ASN A 197 -5.88 -47.76 -0.86
N PRO A 198 -6.07 -47.43 0.44
CA PRO A 198 -5.00 -46.86 1.28
C PRO A 198 -3.74 -47.73 1.42
N PHE A 199 -3.80 -49.02 1.06
CA PHE A 199 -2.67 -49.95 1.12
C PHE A 199 -1.94 -50.12 -0.23
N ASP A 200 -2.46 -49.54 -1.32
CA ASP A 200 -1.75 -49.55 -2.59
C ASP A 200 -0.48 -48.71 -2.48
N ALA A 201 0.58 -49.12 -3.17
CA ALA A 201 1.83 -48.40 -3.17
C ALA A 201 1.62 -46.94 -3.65
N PRO A 202 2.11 -45.92 -2.91
CA PRO A 202 2.04 -44.54 -3.36
C PRO A 202 2.86 -44.36 -4.64
N ASP A 203 2.45 -43.42 -5.50
CA ASP A 203 3.12 -43.17 -6.79
C ASP A 203 4.59 -42.74 -6.66
N ILE A 204 4.94 -42.16 -5.50
CA ILE A 204 6.29 -41.75 -5.18
C ILE A 204 6.54 -41.92 -3.69
N THR A 205 7.77 -42.26 -3.30
CA THR A 205 8.14 -42.35 -1.88
C THR A 205 8.30 -40.95 -1.27
N LEU A 206 8.06 -40.79 0.03
CA LEU A 206 8.33 -39.53 0.72
C LEU A 206 9.80 -39.10 0.60
N SER A 207 10.72 -40.07 0.53
CA SER A 207 12.15 -39.80 0.31
C SER A 207 12.41 -39.19 -1.07
N SER A 208 11.78 -39.73 -2.12
CA SER A 208 11.87 -39.19 -3.48
C SER A 208 11.18 -37.83 -3.61
N ALA A 209 10.03 -37.61 -2.94
CA ALA A 209 9.38 -36.30 -2.88
C ALA A 209 10.24 -35.26 -2.13
N LYS A 210 10.89 -35.65 -1.04
CA LYS A 210 11.82 -34.78 -0.32
C LYS A 210 13.07 -34.45 -1.15
N ALA A 211 13.64 -35.43 -1.83
CA ALA A 211 14.74 -35.21 -2.76
C ALA A 211 14.35 -34.26 -3.91
N HIS A 212 13.09 -34.29 -4.36
CA HIS A 212 12.57 -33.36 -5.35
C HIS A 212 12.44 -31.93 -4.82
N VAL A 213 11.91 -31.75 -3.60
CA VAL A 213 11.77 -30.43 -2.94
C VAL A 213 13.13 -29.82 -2.59
N ASP A 214 14.08 -30.64 -2.15
CA ASP A 214 15.42 -30.19 -1.75
C ASP A 214 16.36 -30.02 -2.96
N ALA A 215 15.95 -30.43 -4.17
CA ALA A 215 16.71 -30.19 -5.38
C ALA A 215 16.79 -28.68 -5.66
N ALA A 216 17.95 -28.20 -6.12
CA ALA A 216 18.21 -26.77 -6.34
C ALA A 216 17.25 -26.09 -7.37
N ALA A 217 16.49 -26.89 -8.13
CA ALA A 217 15.44 -26.42 -9.05
C ALA A 217 14.27 -27.43 -9.12
N PRO A 218 13.32 -27.42 -8.16
CA PRO A 218 12.21 -28.38 -8.11
C PRO A 218 11.18 -28.20 -9.24
N HIS A 219 11.30 -27.16 -10.05
CA HIS A 219 10.28 -26.76 -11.03
C HIS A 219 10.86 -26.56 -12.44
N SER A 220 12.02 -27.13 -12.76
CA SER A 220 12.62 -27.09 -14.11
C SER A 220 11.97 -28.09 -15.10
N GLY A 221 10.64 -28.24 -15.02
CA GLY A 221 9.87 -29.20 -15.82
C GLY A 221 8.37 -28.91 -15.94
N HIS A 222 7.89 -27.75 -15.47
CA HIS A 222 6.53 -27.32 -15.83
C HIS A 222 6.55 -26.83 -17.28
N ALA A 223 6.28 -27.75 -18.21
CA ALA A 223 5.89 -27.38 -19.56
C ALA A 223 4.64 -26.49 -19.44
N VAL A 224 4.83 -25.21 -19.77
CA VAL A 224 3.75 -24.30 -20.14
C VAL A 224 2.90 -25.03 -21.19
N VAL A 225 1.59 -25.00 -20.98
CA VAL A 225 0.56 -25.55 -21.85
C VAL A 225 0.99 -25.47 -23.32
N GLU A 226 1.15 -26.62 -24.00
CA GLU A 226 0.67 -26.79 -25.38
C GLU A 226 0.71 -28.23 -25.94
N ARG A 227 -0.40 -28.55 -26.63
CA ARG A 227 -0.67 -29.51 -27.73
C ARG A 227 -0.24 -30.98 -27.59
N LYS A 228 -1.23 -31.79 -27.19
CA LYS A 228 -1.27 -33.24 -27.38
C LYS A 228 -1.02 -33.63 -28.85
N VAL A 229 0.04 -34.39 -29.13
CA VAL A 229 0.28 -35.02 -30.43
C VAL A 229 -0.27 -36.45 -30.39
N ASN A 230 -1.29 -36.72 -31.21
CA ASN A 230 -1.94 -38.04 -31.30
C ASN A 230 -1.48 -38.71 -32.60
N THR A 231 -0.62 -39.73 -32.51
CA THR A 231 -0.25 -40.56 -33.67
C THR A 231 -0.88 -41.94 -33.53
N SER A 232 -1.40 -42.49 -34.62
CA SER A 232 -2.07 -43.79 -34.67
C SER A 232 -1.11 -44.99 -34.72
N GLY A 233 0.20 -44.74 -34.77
CA GLY A 233 1.27 -45.75 -34.65
C GLY A 233 2.25 -45.34 -33.56
N GLY A 234 2.64 -46.30 -32.73
CA GLY A 234 3.49 -46.08 -31.56
C GLY A 234 4.86 -45.49 -31.93
N LEU A 235 5.28 -44.47 -31.20
CA LEU A 235 6.64 -43.94 -31.26
C LEU A 235 7.59 -44.93 -30.57
N GLN A 236 8.60 -45.41 -31.28
CA GLN A 236 9.69 -46.21 -30.69
C GLN A 236 11.01 -45.42 -30.69
N GLY A 237 11.76 -45.54 -29.60
CA GLY A 237 13.10 -44.95 -29.44
C GLY A 237 13.16 -43.86 -28.37
N GLY A 238 13.04 -44.24 -27.10
CA GLY A 238 13.30 -43.35 -25.96
C GLY A 238 14.74 -43.49 -25.48
N GLY A 239 15.57 -42.47 -25.72
CA GLY A 239 16.94 -42.36 -25.19
C GLY A 239 17.34 -40.89 -25.00
N ASP A 240 18.22 -40.67 -24.03
CA ASP A 240 18.65 -39.40 -23.38
C ASP A 240 18.58 -38.10 -24.22
N LEU A 241 18.03 -37.04 -23.59
CA LEU A 241 17.75 -35.70 -24.12
C LEU A 241 18.80 -34.65 -23.70
N SER A 242 19.92 -35.08 -23.11
CA SER A 242 20.95 -34.19 -22.51
C SER A 242 21.91 -33.49 -23.48
N ALA A 243 21.73 -33.64 -24.79
CA ALA A 243 22.48 -32.91 -25.83
C ALA A 243 21.52 -32.34 -26.90
N ASP A 244 21.90 -31.24 -27.55
CA ASP A 244 21.15 -30.63 -28.65
C ASP A 244 20.84 -31.67 -29.73
N ARG A 245 19.58 -32.08 -29.82
CA ARG A 245 19.10 -32.89 -30.94
C ARG A 245 18.41 -31.98 -31.93
N THR A 246 18.97 -31.90 -33.12
CA THR A 246 18.16 -31.61 -34.31
C THR A 246 17.09 -32.69 -34.37
N LEU A 247 15.83 -32.33 -34.15
CA LEU A 247 14.70 -33.22 -34.39
C LEU A 247 14.64 -33.47 -35.90
N SER A 248 15.34 -34.51 -36.39
CA SER A 248 14.98 -35.05 -37.69
C SER A 248 13.69 -35.83 -37.47
N ILE A 249 12.58 -35.14 -37.69
CA ILE A 249 11.46 -35.80 -38.33
C ILE A 249 12.12 -36.35 -39.59
N ALA A 250 12.36 -37.66 -39.67
CA ALA A 250 12.29 -38.26 -40.99
C ALA A 250 10.89 -37.87 -41.41
N GLU A 251 10.79 -36.78 -42.18
CA GLU A 251 9.60 -36.48 -42.96
C GLU A 251 9.14 -37.86 -43.41
N ALA A 252 7.90 -38.24 -43.17
CA ALA A 252 7.35 -39.39 -43.88
C ALA A 252 7.42 -38.96 -45.35
N GLY A 253 8.61 -39.07 -45.92
CA GLY A 253 9.09 -38.16 -46.93
C GLY A 253 8.23 -38.46 -48.09
N VAL A 254 7.39 -37.51 -48.47
CA VAL A 254 6.12 -37.76 -49.15
C VAL A 254 6.31 -38.85 -50.20
N THR A 255 6.02 -40.09 -49.79
CA THR A 255 6.41 -41.25 -50.61
C THR A 255 5.40 -41.35 -51.74
N ASP A 256 5.76 -42.00 -52.84
CA ASP A 256 4.84 -42.19 -53.95
C ASP A 256 3.55 -42.94 -53.53
N ASN A 257 3.54 -43.60 -52.37
CA ASN A 257 2.31 -44.15 -51.74
C ASN A 257 1.33 -43.07 -51.22
N HIS A 258 1.83 -41.91 -50.80
CA HIS A 258 1.03 -40.81 -50.24
C HIS A 258 0.64 -39.77 -51.30
N ILE A 259 1.52 -39.48 -52.26
CA ILE A 259 1.21 -38.55 -53.38
C ILE A 259 0.66 -39.26 -54.62
N GLY A 260 0.85 -40.56 -54.76
CA GLY A 260 0.72 -41.28 -56.02
C GLY A 260 2.04 -41.29 -56.81
N THR A 261 2.15 -42.13 -57.84
CA THR A 261 3.33 -42.19 -58.74
C THR A 261 3.69 -40.80 -59.24
N ARG A 262 4.97 -40.41 -59.30
CA ARG A 262 5.37 -39.05 -59.74
C ARG A 262 5.15 -38.72 -61.23
N LEU A 263 4.52 -39.62 -61.98
CA LEU A 263 4.21 -39.42 -63.40
C LEU A 263 2.83 -38.74 -63.55
N ILE A 264 2.80 -37.58 -64.20
CA ILE A 264 1.56 -36.87 -64.55
C ILE A 264 1.00 -37.48 -65.84
N ASP A 265 -0.16 -38.12 -65.76
CA ASP A 265 -0.88 -38.69 -66.91
C ASP A 265 -1.94 -37.69 -67.40
N ASP A 266 -1.63 -36.93 -68.45
CA ASP A 266 -2.51 -35.89 -68.99
C ASP A 266 -3.71 -36.43 -69.80
N SER A 267 -3.91 -37.76 -69.81
CA SER A 267 -5.10 -38.41 -70.36
C SER A 267 -6.24 -38.58 -69.34
N ILE A 268 -5.97 -38.37 -68.05
CA ILE A 268 -6.96 -38.55 -66.98
C ILE A 268 -7.98 -37.41 -66.98
N ALA A 269 -9.24 -37.72 -67.28
CA ALA A 269 -10.33 -36.75 -67.29
C ALA A 269 -10.65 -36.18 -65.89
N ALA A 270 -10.96 -34.88 -65.83
CA ALA A 270 -11.33 -34.21 -64.59
C ALA A 270 -12.75 -34.59 -64.12
N VAL A 271 -12.84 -35.44 -63.10
CA VAL A 271 -14.09 -35.85 -62.43
C VAL A 271 -14.04 -35.47 -60.95
N ALA A 272 -15.19 -35.08 -60.37
CA ALA A 272 -15.31 -34.70 -58.96
C ALA A 272 -15.10 -35.91 -58.02
N GLY A 273 -14.39 -35.69 -56.91
CA GLY A 273 -14.10 -36.73 -55.92
C GLY A 273 -12.71 -36.55 -55.29
N ALA A 274 -12.46 -37.24 -54.16
CA ALA A 274 -11.15 -37.27 -53.53
C ALA A 274 -10.19 -38.14 -54.35
N ASP A 275 -8.96 -37.65 -54.56
CA ASP A 275 -7.91 -38.35 -55.32
C ASP A 275 -6.53 -38.02 -54.76
N THR A 276 -5.52 -38.81 -55.10
CA THR A 276 -4.13 -38.54 -54.70
C THR A 276 -3.59 -37.27 -55.37
N PRO A 277 -2.65 -36.54 -54.74
CA PRO A 277 -2.05 -35.35 -55.32
C PRO A 277 -1.61 -35.49 -56.79
N THR A 278 -0.88 -36.54 -57.16
CA THR A 278 -0.46 -36.74 -58.56
C THR A 278 -1.65 -36.96 -59.51
N ARG A 279 -2.72 -37.65 -59.08
CA ARG A 279 -3.93 -37.77 -59.90
C ARG A 279 -4.65 -36.45 -60.06
N LEU A 280 -4.66 -35.60 -59.04
CA LEU A 280 -5.19 -34.24 -59.14
C LEU A 280 -4.35 -33.39 -60.12
N TRP A 281 -3.02 -33.50 -60.08
CA TRP A 281 -2.14 -32.85 -61.06
C TRP A 281 -2.33 -33.38 -62.49
N SER A 282 -2.61 -34.67 -62.63
CA SER A 282 -2.94 -35.32 -63.91
C SER A 282 -4.24 -34.77 -64.51
N LYS A 283 -5.29 -34.59 -63.68
CA LYS A 283 -6.54 -33.92 -64.09
C LYS A 283 -6.30 -32.46 -64.46
N LEU A 284 -5.47 -31.72 -63.71
CA LEU A 284 -5.14 -30.33 -64.03
C LEU A 284 -4.38 -30.24 -65.36
N ALA A 285 -3.41 -31.13 -65.59
CA ALA A 285 -2.68 -31.22 -66.86
C ALA A 285 -3.63 -31.48 -68.04
N ASN A 286 -4.60 -32.40 -67.89
CA ASN A 286 -5.65 -32.63 -68.88
C ASN A 286 -6.47 -31.34 -69.18
N MET A 287 -6.82 -30.58 -68.15
CA MET A 287 -7.53 -29.30 -68.32
C MET A 287 -6.67 -28.23 -69.02
N ILE A 288 -5.39 -28.10 -68.67
CA ILE A 288 -4.46 -27.16 -69.32
C ILE A 288 -4.26 -27.52 -70.80
N LYS A 289 -4.13 -28.81 -71.11
CA LYS A 289 -4.07 -29.33 -72.48
C LYS A 289 -5.31 -28.93 -73.28
N ALA A 290 -6.50 -29.01 -72.69
CA ALA A 290 -7.74 -28.56 -73.30
C ALA A 290 -7.79 -27.03 -73.50
N ILE A 291 -7.35 -26.22 -72.52
CA ILE A 291 -7.31 -24.75 -72.61
C ILE A 291 -6.35 -24.29 -73.72
N THR A 292 -5.22 -24.96 -73.86
CA THR A 292 -4.17 -24.60 -74.82
C THR A 292 -4.35 -25.23 -76.20
N GLY A 293 -5.12 -26.32 -76.30
CA GLY A 293 -5.35 -27.08 -77.54
C GLY A 293 -4.13 -27.84 -78.07
N LYS A 294 -3.11 -28.08 -77.23
CA LYS A 294 -1.84 -28.71 -77.62
C LYS A 294 -1.84 -30.22 -77.39
N ALA A 295 -0.92 -30.93 -78.04
CA ALA A 295 -0.78 -32.39 -77.91
C ALA A 295 -0.26 -32.84 -76.53
N ASN A 296 0.45 -31.98 -75.80
CA ASN A 296 0.93 -32.21 -74.44
C ASN A 296 0.72 -30.95 -73.59
N TRP A 297 0.40 -31.12 -72.30
CA TRP A 297 0.11 -30.00 -71.38
C TRP A 297 1.27 -29.04 -71.10
N TRP A 298 2.52 -29.49 -71.24
CA TRP A 298 3.73 -28.67 -71.03
C TRP A 298 4.20 -27.90 -72.27
N THR A 299 3.52 -28.04 -73.40
CA THR A 299 3.87 -27.27 -74.60
C THR A 299 3.42 -25.82 -74.39
N PRO A 300 4.31 -24.81 -74.45
CA PRO A 300 3.94 -23.43 -74.16
C PRO A 300 2.78 -22.95 -75.05
N PRO A 301 1.79 -22.22 -74.49
CA PRO A 301 0.78 -21.56 -75.31
C PRO A 301 1.43 -20.44 -76.14
N VAL A 302 0.84 -20.15 -77.30
CA VAL A 302 1.35 -19.13 -78.23
C VAL A 302 1.25 -17.71 -77.64
N THR A 303 0.37 -17.48 -76.65
CA THR A 303 0.16 -16.20 -75.94
C THR A 303 -0.37 -16.42 -74.51
N THR A 304 -0.36 -15.41 -73.64
CA THR A 304 -0.78 -15.54 -72.23
C THR A 304 -2.30 -15.39 -72.04
N ILE A 305 -2.86 -16.06 -71.02
CA ILE A 305 -4.28 -15.91 -70.65
C ILE A 305 -4.56 -14.47 -70.19
N GLU A 306 -3.61 -13.83 -69.54
CA GLU A 306 -3.69 -12.43 -69.15
C GLU A 306 -3.76 -11.49 -70.36
N ALA A 307 -2.97 -11.72 -71.41
CA ALA A 307 -3.07 -10.99 -72.67
C ALA A 307 -4.40 -11.23 -73.40
N LEU A 308 -4.99 -12.43 -73.26
CA LEU A 308 -6.31 -12.75 -73.81
C LEU A 308 -7.46 -12.10 -73.03
N ASN A 309 -7.29 -11.88 -71.72
CA ASN A 309 -8.30 -11.28 -70.83
C ASN A 309 -8.18 -9.76 -70.74
N THR A 310 -6.99 -9.18 -70.93
CA THR A 310 -6.78 -7.73 -70.99
C THR A 310 -7.17 -7.12 -72.34
N ASN A 311 -7.17 -7.92 -73.41
CA ASN A 311 -7.62 -7.48 -74.74
C ASN A 311 -9.11 -7.77 -75.02
N LYS A 312 -9.87 -8.27 -74.03
CA LYS A 312 -11.32 -8.46 -74.13
C LYS A 312 -12.02 -7.76 -72.98
N LEU A 313 -12.92 -6.82 -73.29
CA LEU A 313 -13.79 -6.20 -72.27
C LEU A 313 -15.20 -6.78 -72.31
N ASN A 314 -15.64 -7.35 -71.18
CA ASN A 314 -17.00 -7.87 -70.94
C ASN A 314 -17.99 -6.72 -70.66
N ALA A 315 -19.12 -6.69 -71.36
CA ALA A 315 -20.06 -5.56 -71.42
C ALA A 315 -20.88 -5.31 -70.14
N SER A 316 -20.81 -6.15 -69.11
CA SER A 316 -21.78 -6.18 -68.02
C SER A 316 -21.34 -5.60 -66.67
N THR A 317 -20.10 -5.07 -66.55
CA THR A 317 -19.54 -4.60 -65.26
C THR A 317 -18.63 -3.37 -65.41
N TYR A 318 -19.13 -2.29 -66.02
CA TYR A 318 -18.44 -0.99 -66.01
C TYR A 318 -19.00 -0.09 -64.89
N THR A 319 -18.14 0.57 -64.10
CA THR A 319 -18.53 1.63 -63.15
C THR A 319 -18.22 3.03 -63.71
N ALA A 320 -18.81 4.08 -63.12
CA ALA A 320 -18.57 5.47 -63.55
C ALA A 320 -17.08 5.90 -63.48
N SER A 321 -16.27 5.29 -62.59
CA SER A 321 -14.83 5.59 -62.47
C SER A 321 -14.00 4.93 -63.60
N ASP A 322 -14.42 3.76 -64.06
CA ASP A 322 -13.80 3.07 -65.20
C ASP A 322 -14.10 3.80 -66.51
N VAL A 323 -15.33 4.31 -66.61
CA VAL A 323 -15.78 5.23 -67.65
C VAL A 323 -14.93 6.50 -67.60
N LEU A 324 -14.75 7.13 -66.43
CA LEU A 324 -13.91 8.34 -66.24
C LEU A 324 -12.46 8.15 -66.70
N THR A 325 -11.87 6.98 -66.44
CA THR A 325 -10.48 6.71 -66.83
C THR A 325 -10.33 6.54 -68.34
N LYS A 326 -11.31 5.92 -69.01
CA LYS A 326 -11.35 5.89 -70.48
C LYS A 326 -11.71 7.25 -71.08
N LEU A 327 -12.54 8.04 -70.41
CA LEU A 327 -12.91 9.37 -70.86
C LEU A 327 -11.78 10.39 -70.80
N LYS A 328 -10.86 10.26 -69.84
CA LYS A 328 -9.60 11.02 -69.86
C LYS A 328 -8.72 10.75 -71.09
N THR A 329 -8.96 9.65 -71.82
CA THR A 329 -8.27 9.38 -73.10
C THR A 329 -8.99 9.95 -74.33
N VAL A 330 -10.18 10.53 -74.15
CA VAL A 330 -10.94 11.30 -75.17
C VAL A 330 -10.91 12.82 -74.88
N ASP A 331 -9.94 13.31 -74.10
CA ASP A 331 -9.68 14.74 -73.98
C ASP A 331 -9.06 15.26 -75.28
N GLY A 332 -9.81 16.09 -76.01
CA GLY A 332 -9.49 16.55 -77.36
C GLY A 332 -10.73 16.97 -78.17
N ASN A 333 -10.54 17.93 -79.08
CA ASN A 333 -11.61 18.57 -79.86
C ASN A 333 -12.57 17.56 -80.54
N GLY A 334 -13.87 17.68 -80.25
CA GLY A 334 -14.93 16.82 -80.78
C GLY A 334 -15.46 15.72 -79.85
N SER A 335 -14.92 15.63 -78.63
CA SER A 335 -15.35 14.64 -77.62
C SER A 335 -16.65 15.00 -76.89
N GLY A 336 -17.06 16.28 -76.89
CA GLY A 336 -18.28 16.76 -76.24
C GLY A 336 -18.18 16.94 -74.72
N LEU A 337 -16.97 16.95 -74.13
CA LEU A 337 -16.68 17.22 -72.72
C LEU A 337 -15.54 18.25 -72.62
N ASP A 338 -15.68 19.27 -71.76
CA ASP A 338 -14.99 20.58 -71.84
C ASP A 338 -13.92 20.85 -70.75
N SER A 339 -12.98 19.93 -70.57
CA SER A 339 -11.96 20.01 -69.50
C SER A 339 -10.77 20.95 -69.78
N ASP A 340 -10.63 21.52 -70.98
CA ASP A 340 -9.49 22.36 -71.39
C ASP A 340 -9.88 23.81 -71.75
N THR A 341 -11.12 24.21 -71.48
CA THR A 341 -11.60 25.59 -71.69
C THR A 341 -11.92 26.28 -70.35
N VAL A 342 -11.63 27.58 -70.25
CA VAL A 342 -12.09 28.42 -69.12
C VAL A 342 -13.20 29.31 -69.66
N ASP A 343 -14.40 29.18 -69.10
CA ASP A 343 -15.62 29.89 -69.51
C ASP A 343 -15.98 29.74 -71.01
N GLY A 344 -15.67 28.57 -71.60
CA GLY A 344 -16.11 28.20 -72.96
C GLY A 344 -15.20 28.62 -74.12
N PHE A 345 -13.97 29.06 -73.85
CA PHE A 345 -12.98 29.40 -74.88
C PHE A 345 -11.64 28.67 -74.64
N HIS A 346 -11.05 28.09 -75.71
CA HIS A 346 -9.74 27.43 -75.71
C HIS A 346 -8.62 28.42 -76.06
N ALA A 347 -7.41 28.23 -75.54
CA ALA A 347 -6.28 29.16 -75.66
C ALA A 347 -5.94 29.54 -77.13
N ASP A 348 -6.22 28.65 -78.06
CA ASP A 348 -5.86 28.79 -79.49
C ASP A 348 -6.75 29.78 -80.27
N LYS A 349 -7.82 30.31 -79.64
CA LYS A 349 -8.64 31.40 -80.21
C LYS A 349 -8.02 32.79 -79.99
N ALA A 350 -6.99 32.92 -79.15
CA ALA A 350 -6.24 34.15 -78.98
C ALA A 350 -5.09 34.20 -80.00
N THR A 351 -5.17 35.11 -80.97
CA THR A 351 -4.11 35.28 -81.99
C THR A 351 -2.87 36.03 -81.48
N SER A 352 -2.77 36.27 -80.17
CA SER A 352 -1.57 36.80 -79.49
C SER A 352 -1.59 36.34 -78.03
N ALA A 353 -0.42 35.90 -77.53
CA ALA A 353 -0.27 35.39 -76.16
C ALA A 353 -0.67 36.44 -75.09
N ASP A 354 -1.16 35.95 -73.94
CA ASP A 354 -1.43 36.71 -72.70
C ASP A 354 -2.63 37.69 -72.71
N THR A 355 -3.80 37.27 -73.21
CA THR A 355 -5.05 38.08 -73.18
C THR A 355 -6.11 37.61 -72.17
N VAL A 356 -5.75 36.71 -71.25
CA VAL A 356 -6.60 36.37 -70.11
C VAL A 356 -6.04 37.05 -68.85
N VAL A 357 -6.61 38.20 -68.45
CA VAL A 357 -6.20 38.84 -67.19
C VAL A 357 -6.97 38.19 -66.04
N VAL A 358 -6.24 37.52 -65.16
CA VAL A 358 -6.75 36.93 -63.93
C VAL A 358 -7.21 38.04 -63.00
N ARG A 359 -8.51 38.07 -62.70
CA ARG A 359 -9.05 38.87 -61.60
C ARG A 359 -8.51 38.27 -60.31
N SER A 360 -8.05 39.08 -59.36
CA SER A 360 -7.88 38.56 -58.00
C SER A 360 -9.23 37.99 -57.52
N PRO A 361 -9.27 37.08 -56.53
CA PRO A 361 -10.53 36.59 -55.97
C PRO A 361 -11.47 37.70 -55.45
N SER A 362 -10.92 38.91 -55.22
CA SER A 362 -11.65 40.12 -54.84
C SER A 362 -12.12 40.99 -56.02
N GLY A 363 -11.88 40.57 -57.27
CA GLY A 363 -12.33 41.25 -58.48
C GLY A 363 -11.41 42.37 -58.98
N ASN A 364 -10.23 42.56 -58.37
CA ASN A 364 -9.29 43.60 -58.76
C ASN A 364 -8.48 43.18 -60.00
N ILE A 365 -8.04 44.18 -60.77
CA ILE A 365 -7.11 44.03 -61.87
C ILE A 365 -5.78 44.66 -61.43
N GLU A 366 -4.74 43.85 -61.30
CA GLU A 366 -3.39 44.30 -60.94
C GLU A 366 -2.50 44.24 -62.19
N ALA A 367 -2.05 45.40 -62.66
CA ALA A 367 -1.14 45.52 -63.80
C ALA A 367 -0.15 46.65 -63.56
N ASN A 368 1.11 46.46 -63.93
CA ASN A 368 2.17 47.46 -63.74
C ASN A 368 1.99 48.69 -64.66
N ILE A 369 1.38 48.50 -65.83
CA ILE A 369 1.02 49.54 -66.79
C ILE A 369 -0.32 49.19 -67.40
N ILE A 370 -1.28 50.11 -67.34
CA ILE A 370 -2.52 50.05 -68.13
C ILE A 370 -2.39 51.06 -69.27
N ASN A 371 -2.24 50.57 -70.50
CA ASN A 371 -2.04 51.43 -71.67
C ASN A 371 -3.38 51.63 -72.38
N SER A 372 -3.97 52.82 -72.27
CA SER A 372 -5.27 53.14 -72.86
C SER A 372 -5.14 53.87 -74.19
N LYS A 373 -5.93 53.49 -75.20
CA LYS A 373 -5.92 54.10 -76.55
C LYS A 373 -7.16 54.98 -76.85
N VAL A 374 -7.89 55.43 -75.83
CA VAL A 374 -9.04 56.34 -76.01
C VAL A 374 -8.58 57.76 -76.36
N ALA A 375 -9.39 58.48 -77.14
CA ALA A 375 -9.08 59.81 -77.66
C ALA A 375 -9.03 60.89 -76.56
N ASP A 376 -8.26 61.95 -76.80
CA ASP A 376 -8.09 63.08 -75.89
C ASP A 376 -9.43 63.68 -75.43
N GLY A 377 -9.51 64.02 -74.14
CA GLY A 377 -10.69 64.62 -73.49
C GLY A 377 -11.68 63.62 -72.89
N THR A 378 -11.49 62.31 -73.09
CA THR A 378 -12.30 61.28 -72.42
C THR A 378 -11.47 60.58 -71.35
N ALA A 379 -11.93 60.61 -70.10
CA ALA A 379 -11.23 59.95 -69.02
C ALA A 379 -11.17 58.42 -69.29
N PRO A 380 -9.99 57.80 -69.36
CA PRO A 380 -9.87 56.37 -69.65
C PRO A 380 -10.38 55.48 -68.50
N LEU A 381 -10.61 56.06 -67.32
CA LEU A 381 -11.13 55.39 -66.13
C LEU A 381 -12.12 56.32 -65.40
N SER A 382 -13.28 55.80 -65.00
CA SER A 382 -14.27 56.50 -64.17
C SER A 382 -14.26 55.90 -62.75
N VAL A 383 -13.97 56.69 -61.73
CA VAL A 383 -13.93 56.24 -60.33
C VAL A 383 -15.28 56.56 -59.67
N ILE A 384 -16.19 55.58 -59.64
CA ILE A 384 -17.50 55.71 -59.00
C ILE A 384 -17.38 55.29 -57.52
N SER A 385 -16.58 56.01 -56.75
CA SER A 385 -16.42 55.76 -55.31
C SER A 385 -17.14 56.84 -54.51
N LYS A 386 -18.03 56.45 -53.60
CA LYS A 386 -18.63 57.35 -52.59
C LYS A 386 -17.77 57.43 -51.30
N THR A 387 -16.62 56.75 -51.29
CA THR A 387 -15.68 56.68 -50.17
C THR A 387 -14.33 57.29 -50.56
N VAL A 388 -13.65 57.93 -49.60
CA VAL A 388 -12.31 58.53 -49.78
C VAL A 388 -11.32 57.48 -50.29
N VAL A 389 -10.59 57.81 -51.37
CA VAL A 389 -9.51 56.98 -51.94
C VAL A 389 -8.17 57.67 -51.64
N PRO A 390 -7.39 57.22 -50.64
CA PRO A 390 -6.23 57.96 -50.13
C PRO A 390 -5.05 58.13 -51.11
N ASN A 391 -5.07 57.42 -52.24
CA ASN A 391 -3.95 57.33 -53.18
C ASN A 391 -4.29 57.93 -54.55
N LEU A 392 -5.45 58.59 -54.66
CA LEU A 392 -5.86 59.28 -55.87
C LEU A 392 -5.35 60.72 -55.82
N ASN A 393 -4.26 61.00 -56.53
CA ASN A 393 -3.72 62.36 -56.66
C ASN A 393 -4.61 63.20 -57.60
N ALA A 394 -5.73 63.72 -57.09
CA ALA A 394 -6.50 64.75 -57.76
C ALA A 394 -5.99 66.14 -57.32
N ASP A 395 -5.49 66.93 -58.28
CA ASP A 395 -5.02 68.32 -58.11
C ASP A 395 -6.16 69.31 -57.76
N MET A 396 -7.40 68.82 -57.69
CA MET A 396 -8.57 69.52 -57.20
C MET A 396 -9.36 68.58 -56.30
N VAL A 397 -9.67 69.02 -55.09
CA VAL A 397 -10.59 68.33 -54.19
C VAL A 397 -11.90 69.13 -54.22
N ASP A 398 -12.99 68.49 -54.64
CA ASP A 398 -14.35 69.07 -54.76
C ASP A 398 -14.45 70.37 -55.60
N GLY A 399 -13.50 70.57 -56.52
CA GLY A 399 -13.47 71.71 -57.43
C GLY A 399 -12.81 72.98 -56.91
N TYR A 400 -12.10 72.93 -55.77
CA TYR A 400 -11.37 74.07 -55.20
C TYR A 400 -9.90 73.75 -54.90
N HIS A 401 -9.08 74.80 -54.80
CA HIS A 401 -7.65 74.72 -54.50
C HIS A 401 -7.38 74.82 -52.98
N LEU A 402 -6.14 74.52 -52.59
CA LEU A 402 -5.61 74.25 -51.24
C LEU A 402 -5.59 75.41 -50.23
N ASP A 403 -6.52 76.36 -50.28
CA ASP A 403 -6.54 77.51 -49.36
C ASP A 403 -7.50 77.35 -48.15
N GLN A 404 -8.05 76.15 -47.89
CA GLN A 404 -9.13 75.99 -46.89
C GLN A 404 -8.99 74.91 -45.78
N ASP A 405 -7.95 74.08 -45.71
CA ASP A 405 -7.70 73.24 -44.50
C ASP A 405 -6.20 72.89 -44.37
N VAL A 406 -5.59 73.18 -43.21
CA VAL A 406 -4.15 72.95 -42.95
C VAL A 406 -3.96 71.81 -41.96
N ARG A 407 -4.18 70.58 -42.42
CA ARG A 407 -3.79 69.37 -41.67
C ARG A 407 -3.27 68.27 -42.58
N THR A 408 -2.07 68.41 -43.13
CA THR A 408 -1.28 67.26 -43.64
C THR A 408 0.24 67.51 -43.57
N THR A 409 0.92 66.65 -42.78
CA THR A 409 2.31 66.11 -42.80
C THR A 409 3.54 66.88 -43.32
N GLY A 410 3.43 68.09 -43.86
CA GLY A 410 4.55 68.99 -44.08
C GLY A 410 4.49 70.11 -43.05
N GLU A 411 5.57 70.33 -42.29
CA GLU A 411 5.77 71.45 -41.36
C GLU A 411 5.18 72.77 -41.93
N PRO A 412 3.95 73.17 -41.58
CA PRO A 412 3.39 74.41 -42.09
C PRO A 412 3.93 75.53 -41.20
N SER A 413 4.95 76.24 -41.68
CA SER A 413 5.49 77.40 -40.95
C SER A 413 4.59 78.63 -41.15
N PHE A 414 3.93 79.07 -40.08
CA PHE A 414 3.16 80.33 -40.07
C PHE A 414 4.04 81.46 -39.53
N ARG A 415 4.29 82.50 -40.34
CA ARG A 415 5.13 83.66 -39.95
C ARG A 415 4.57 84.42 -38.74
N THR A 416 3.25 84.44 -38.56
CA THR A 416 2.60 85.06 -37.39
C THR A 416 1.25 84.41 -37.15
N VAL A 417 0.97 84.00 -35.91
CA VAL A 417 -0.37 83.59 -35.46
C VAL A 417 -0.90 84.71 -34.56
N THR A 418 -1.86 85.49 -35.04
CA THR A 418 -2.48 86.60 -34.30
C THR A 418 -3.92 86.26 -33.96
N ILE A 419 -4.26 86.20 -32.67
CA ILE A 419 -5.62 85.98 -32.19
C ILE A 419 -6.18 87.34 -31.78
N THR A 420 -7.01 87.94 -32.63
CA THR A 420 -7.34 89.37 -32.53
C THR A 420 -8.65 89.70 -31.83
N GLN A 421 -9.46 88.72 -31.36
CA GLN A 421 -10.52 88.87 -30.33
C GLN A 421 -11.32 87.56 -30.06
N GLY A 422 -11.67 87.28 -28.80
CA GLY A 422 -12.57 86.20 -28.34
C GLY A 422 -11.92 85.05 -27.53
N ALA A 423 -12.46 84.73 -26.33
CA ALA A 423 -12.17 83.60 -25.41
C ALA A 423 -10.77 82.91 -25.44
N GLN A 424 -9.71 83.70 -25.35
CA GLN A 424 -8.51 83.58 -24.51
C GLN A 424 -7.95 82.19 -24.11
N SER A 425 -7.77 81.21 -25.02
CA SER A 425 -6.79 80.15 -24.73
C SER A 425 -6.23 79.46 -25.98
N LEU A 426 -4.90 79.46 -26.09
CA LEU A 426 -4.19 78.49 -26.90
C LEU A 426 -4.17 77.18 -26.10
N ILE A 427 -5.05 76.25 -26.48
CA ILE A 427 -5.19 74.96 -25.78
C ILE A 427 -4.17 73.97 -26.35
N ILE A 428 -3.16 73.62 -25.54
CA ILE A 428 -2.26 72.52 -25.82
C ILE A 428 -2.78 71.30 -25.06
N ARG A 429 -3.06 70.20 -25.76
CA ARG A 429 -3.51 68.93 -25.16
C ARG A 429 -2.41 67.90 -25.30
N PRO A 430 -2.25 66.98 -24.35
CA PRO A 430 -1.27 65.92 -24.49
C PRO A 430 -1.64 65.04 -25.70
N GLY A 431 -0.66 64.78 -26.57
CA GLY A 431 -0.80 63.84 -27.67
C GLY A 431 -0.39 62.45 -27.23
N ASN A 432 -1.12 61.41 -27.64
CA ASN A 432 -0.80 60.02 -27.30
C ASN A 432 0.32 59.43 -28.18
N LEU A 433 0.47 59.92 -29.41
CA LEU A 433 1.48 59.44 -30.37
C LEU A 433 2.76 60.28 -30.36
N ASP A 434 2.68 61.58 -30.02
CA ASP A 434 3.83 62.48 -29.93
C ASP A 434 3.59 63.62 -28.93
N HIS A 435 4.66 64.30 -28.53
CA HIS A 435 4.57 65.47 -27.64
C HIS A 435 3.82 66.63 -28.28
N ALA A 436 3.09 67.37 -27.45
CA ALA A 436 2.44 68.61 -27.84
C ALA A 436 3.03 69.75 -27.01
N TYR A 437 3.81 70.61 -27.65
CA TYR A 437 4.53 71.68 -26.98
C TYR A 437 4.70 72.90 -27.87
N MET A 438 4.94 74.05 -27.25
CA MET A 438 5.43 75.25 -27.89
C MET A 438 6.94 75.32 -27.69
N ALA A 439 7.69 75.36 -28.79
CA ALA A 439 9.14 75.51 -28.80
C ALA A 439 9.54 76.98 -28.80
N PHE A 440 10.56 77.34 -28.04
CA PHE A 440 11.24 78.62 -28.16
C PHE A 440 12.67 78.35 -28.63
N ASN A 441 12.98 78.76 -29.85
CA ASN A 441 14.30 78.57 -30.44
C ASN A 441 15.07 79.90 -30.34
N PRO A 442 16.32 79.90 -29.82
CA PRO A 442 17.12 81.11 -29.72
C PRO A 442 17.49 81.64 -31.10
N ARG A 443 17.54 82.97 -31.26
CA ARG A 443 17.79 83.64 -32.55
C ARG A 443 19.28 83.73 -32.94
N THR A 444 20.10 82.75 -32.53
CA THR A 444 21.55 82.72 -32.80
C THR A 444 22.00 81.36 -33.34
N SER A 445 23.30 81.23 -33.66
CA SER A 445 24.00 80.36 -34.64
C SER A 445 23.65 78.86 -34.78
N SER A 446 22.63 78.33 -34.12
CA SER A 446 22.09 76.98 -34.36
C SER A 446 20.56 76.97 -34.21
N PRO A 447 19.82 77.56 -35.17
CA PRO A 447 18.36 77.73 -35.10
C PRO A 447 17.56 76.41 -35.12
N GLY A 448 18.22 75.27 -35.35
CA GLY A 448 17.63 73.93 -35.30
C GLY A 448 17.57 73.33 -33.89
N THR A 449 18.21 73.93 -32.89
CA THR A 449 18.21 73.40 -31.52
C THR A 449 17.18 74.15 -30.68
N ARG A 450 16.25 73.42 -30.09
CA ARG A 450 15.22 73.96 -29.19
C ARG A 450 15.87 74.51 -27.93
N GLY A 451 15.59 75.77 -27.59
CA GLY A 451 16.18 76.44 -26.43
C GLY A 451 15.38 76.22 -25.16
N ALA A 452 14.06 76.31 -25.25
CA ALA A 452 13.13 75.99 -24.17
C ALA A 452 11.81 75.50 -24.76
N PHE A 453 10.99 74.82 -23.96
CA PHE A 453 9.63 74.50 -24.35
C PHE A 453 8.62 74.65 -23.22
N VAL A 454 7.37 74.87 -23.62
CA VAL A 454 6.19 74.86 -22.76
C VAL A 454 5.20 73.88 -23.35
N GLY A 455 4.92 72.77 -22.65
CA GLY A 455 4.00 71.74 -23.10
C GLY A 455 4.30 70.36 -22.55
N PHE A 456 3.73 69.33 -23.16
CA PHE A 456 3.92 67.94 -22.77
C PHE A 456 5.18 67.41 -23.45
N GLY A 457 6.27 67.20 -22.71
CA GLY A 457 7.62 66.98 -23.28
C GLY A 457 7.83 65.66 -24.05
N SER A 458 6.91 64.70 -23.93
CA SER A 458 6.97 63.42 -24.65
C SER A 458 5.57 62.90 -25.00
N ALA A 459 5.50 62.00 -25.99
CA ALA A 459 4.28 61.27 -26.35
C ALA A 459 3.62 60.63 -25.11
N GLY A 460 2.31 60.82 -24.95
CA GLY A 460 1.51 60.27 -23.87
C GLY A 460 1.72 60.92 -22.49
N SER A 461 2.59 61.92 -22.37
CA SER A 461 2.80 62.61 -21.09
C SER A 461 1.55 63.39 -20.70
N SER A 462 1.00 63.10 -19.52
CA SER A 462 -0.04 63.93 -18.90
C SER A 462 0.54 65.10 -18.09
N ILE A 463 1.87 65.26 -18.10
CA ILE A 463 2.58 66.28 -17.33
C ILE A 463 2.91 67.45 -18.28
N PHE A 464 2.31 68.60 -17.96
CA PHE A 464 2.62 69.86 -18.63
C PHE A 464 3.90 70.47 -18.03
N THR A 465 4.94 70.59 -18.85
CA THR A 465 6.29 70.95 -18.45
C THR A 465 6.69 72.30 -19.04
N ILE A 466 7.36 73.14 -18.24
CA ILE A 466 8.12 74.30 -18.73
C ILE A 466 9.59 74.01 -18.46
N GLN A 467 10.39 73.85 -19.52
CA GLN A 467 11.78 73.41 -19.38
C GLN A 467 12.70 74.27 -20.24
N ASN A 468 13.80 74.72 -19.62
CA ASN A 468 14.90 75.35 -20.34
C ASN A 468 15.89 74.26 -20.69
N GLU A 469 16.29 74.19 -21.96
CA GLU A 469 17.20 73.19 -22.46
C GLU A 469 18.60 73.77 -22.73
N VAL A 470 18.81 75.08 -22.48
CA VAL A 470 20.13 75.73 -22.51
C VAL A 470 20.73 75.96 -21.11
N SER A 471 22.01 75.64 -20.94
CA SER A 471 22.70 75.52 -19.64
C SER A 471 22.90 76.81 -18.84
N SER A 472 22.52 77.98 -19.36
CA SER A 472 22.74 79.28 -18.71
C SER A 472 21.55 80.25 -18.73
N GLY A 473 20.38 79.81 -19.20
CA GLY A 473 19.15 80.63 -19.16
C GLY A 473 18.31 80.37 -17.91
N ALA A 474 17.74 81.41 -17.30
CA ALA A 474 16.73 81.25 -16.26
C ALA A 474 15.33 81.37 -16.88
N ILE A 475 14.42 80.46 -16.53
CA ILE A 475 12.98 80.67 -16.80
C ILE A 475 12.42 81.48 -15.64
N GLN A 476 12.05 82.74 -15.91
CA GLN A 476 11.34 83.58 -14.95
C GLN A 476 9.85 83.63 -15.28
N LEU A 477 9.03 83.12 -14.37
CA LEU A 477 7.58 83.35 -14.37
C LEU A 477 7.29 84.60 -13.55
N ALA A 478 7.27 85.76 -14.21
CA ALA A 478 7.03 87.04 -13.56
C ALA A 478 5.55 87.43 -13.67
N ALA A 479 4.91 87.76 -12.54
CA ALA A 479 3.66 88.50 -12.57
C ALA A 479 3.97 89.99 -12.82
N PRO A 480 3.13 90.73 -13.56
CA PRO A 480 3.29 92.17 -13.70
C PRO A 480 3.30 92.84 -12.31
N ASN A 481 4.20 93.80 -12.10
CA ASN A 481 4.30 94.61 -10.88
C ASN A 481 4.70 93.86 -9.58
N ASN A 482 5.70 92.98 -9.63
CA ASN A 482 6.26 92.28 -8.45
C ASN A 482 5.22 91.50 -7.62
N GLY A 483 4.10 91.09 -8.22
CA GLY A 483 3.09 90.27 -7.57
C GLY A 483 3.59 88.83 -7.33
N TYR A 484 3.10 88.19 -6.27
CA TYR A 484 3.32 86.77 -6.03
C TYR A 484 2.49 85.92 -7.00
N VAL A 485 3.06 84.82 -7.50
CA VAL A 485 2.29 83.78 -8.18
C VAL A 485 1.44 83.07 -7.14
N GLN A 486 0.18 83.52 -6.96
CA GLN A 486 -0.74 82.92 -6.00
C GLN A 486 -1.41 81.69 -6.61
N SER A 487 -1.16 80.51 -6.01
CA SER A 487 -2.00 79.32 -6.22
C SER A 487 -3.14 79.36 -5.22
N LEU A 488 -4.37 79.64 -5.67
CA LEU A 488 -5.58 79.67 -4.83
C LEU A 488 -6.09 78.26 -4.44
N ALA A 489 -5.41 77.20 -4.87
CA ALA A 489 -5.65 75.82 -4.46
C ALA A 489 -4.34 75.17 -4.02
N PRO A 490 -4.35 74.31 -2.98
CA PRO A 490 -3.19 73.49 -2.67
C PRO A 490 -2.87 72.61 -3.88
N PHE A 491 -1.59 72.52 -4.23
CA PHE A 491 -1.11 71.65 -5.29
C PHE A 491 -1.26 70.20 -4.82
N VAL A 492 -2.43 69.60 -5.05
CA VAL A 492 -2.74 68.23 -4.64
C VAL A 492 -1.99 67.29 -5.58
N MET A 493 -0.83 66.79 -5.14
CA MET A 493 -0.13 65.70 -5.78
C MET A 493 -0.25 64.45 -4.93
N ASN A 494 -0.87 63.40 -5.48
CA ASN A 494 -1.04 62.11 -4.81
C ASN A 494 0.33 61.44 -4.61
N ASN A 495 0.78 61.55 -3.35
CA ASN A 495 1.61 60.61 -2.62
C ASN A 495 3.13 60.66 -2.68
N ILE A 496 3.80 61.46 -3.53
CA ILE A 496 5.24 61.72 -3.32
C ILE A 496 5.65 63.12 -3.81
N ILE A 497 5.97 64.02 -2.89
CA ILE A 497 6.79 65.20 -3.18
C ILE A 497 8.25 64.75 -3.12
N ARG A 498 8.93 64.61 -4.27
CA ARG A 498 10.40 64.48 -4.32
C ARG A 498 11.00 65.84 -4.62
N MET A 499 11.40 66.56 -3.59
CA MET A 499 12.23 67.77 -3.74
C MET A 499 13.70 67.33 -3.83
N ASN A 500 14.23 67.20 -5.03
CA ASN A 500 15.66 66.92 -5.23
C ASN A 500 16.43 68.23 -5.06
N SER A 501 17.01 68.46 -3.89
CA SER A 501 17.76 69.66 -3.56
C SER A 501 19.26 69.39 -3.72
N ILE A 502 19.90 70.14 -4.63
CA ILE A 502 21.33 70.05 -4.93
C ILE A 502 22.13 70.57 -3.72
N LYS A 503 23.18 69.85 -3.31
CA LYS A 503 24.15 70.32 -2.29
C LYS A 503 24.66 71.71 -2.66
N ASP A 504 24.35 72.72 -1.85
CA ASP A 504 25.16 73.94 -1.83
C ASP A 504 26.30 73.72 -0.83
N THR A 505 27.53 73.61 -1.34
CA THR A 505 28.74 73.36 -0.57
C THR A 505 29.22 74.56 0.26
N ALA A 506 28.54 75.71 0.22
CA ALA A 506 29.07 76.96 0.78
C ALA A 506 28.34 77.57 2.00
N SER A 507 27.26 76.97 2.55
CA SER A 507 26.53 77.57 3.69
C SER A 507 26.07 76.55 4.74
N GLN A 508 26.27 76.89 6.02
CA GLN A 508 26.02 76.06 7.23
C GLN A 508 24.55 75.75 7.53
N TRP A 509 23.66 75.76 6.53
CA TRP A 509 22.21 75.62 6.72
C TRP A 509 21.75 74.22 6.28
N SER A 510 21.44 73.38 7.26
CA SER A 510 20.81 72.07 7.05
C SER A 510 19.44 72.24 6.40
N GLN A 511 19.17 71.47 5.34
CA GLN A 511 17.99 71.60 4.50
C GLN A 511 16.71 71.29 5.29
N ALA A 512 15.80 72.25 5.37
CA ALA A 512 14.56 72.12 6.12
C ALA A 512 13.35 72.14 5.18
N ILE A 513 12.37 71.29 5.46
CA ILE A 513 11.08 71.37 4.81
C ILE A 513 10.22 72.36 5.61
N TYR A 514 9.85 73.46 4.97
CA TYR A 514 9.03 74.51 5.57
C TYR A 514 7.55 74.22 5.35
N PHE A 515 6.78 74.24 6.43
CA PHE A 515 5.34 74.06 6.40
C PHE A 515 4.68 75.18 7.19
N TYR A 516 3.61 75.73 6.63
CA TYR A 516 2.83 76.77 7.28
C TYR A 516 1.71 76.11 8.07
N THR A 517 1.62 76.43 9.36
CA THR A 517 0.46 76.07 10.16
C THR A 517 -0.33 77.32 10.46
N THR A 518 -1.64 77.21 10.39
CA THR A 518 -2.58 78.27 10.77
C THR A 518 -3.36 77.79 11.99
N ASP A 519 -3.59 78.67 12.97
CA ASP A 519 -4.44 78.31 14.10
C ASP A 519 -5.87 77.96 13.66
N ALA A 520 -6.66 77.34 14.54
CA ALA A 520 -8.01 76.87 14.22
C ALA A 520 -8.98 77.97 13.74
N ASN A 521 -8.63 79.25 13.99
CA ASN A 521 -9.38 80.43 13.57
C ASN A 521 -8.75 81.14 12.36
N ALA A 522 -7.73 80.55 11.74
CA ALA A 522 -6.97 81.03 10.59
C ALA A 522 -6.32 82.43 10.74
N THR A 523 -6.12 82.90 11.97
CA THR A 523 -5.69 84.28 12.26
C THR A 523 -4.18 84.47 12.37
N LYS A 524 -3.43 83.40 12.59
CA LYS A 524 -1.98 83.46 12.73
C LYS A 524 -1.32 82.33 11.94
N THR A 525 -0.56 82.69 10.90
CA THR A 525 0.25 81.75 10.14
C THR A 525 1.66 81.72 10.72
N THR A 526 2.08 80.57 11.23
CA THR A 526 3.44 80.35 11.73
C THR A 526 4.22 79.47 10.77
N ASN A 527 5.41 79.94 10.35
CA ASN A 527 6.29 79.20 9.45
C ASN A 527 7.08 78.20 10.29
N ASN A 528 6.74 76.92 10.21
CA ASN A 528 7.46 75.88 10.93
C ASN A 528 8.36 75.14 9.96
N TYR A 529 9.41 74.52 10.46
CA TYR A 529 10.30 73.73 9.63
C TYR A 529 10.75 72.46 10.33
N LEU A 530 10.89 71.41 9.52
CA LEU A 530 11.46 70.14 9.92
C LEU A 530 12.80 69.97 9.20
N GLN A 531 13.87 69.74 9.94
CA GLN A 531 15.23 69.64 9.42
C GLN A 531 15.96 68.42 9.99
N VAL A 532 16.88 67.86 9.21
CA VAL A 532 17.84 66.86 9.69
C VAL A 532 19.19 67.56 9.84
N ASP A 533 19.77 67.55 11.04
CA ASP A 533 21.03 68.22 11.29
C ASP A 533 22.25 67.37 10.87
N THR A 534 23.46 67.89 11.08
CA THR A 534 24.71 67.19 10.70
C THR A 534 25.01 65.94 11.52
N ALA A 535 24.27 65.69 12.61
CA ALA A 535 24.35 64.46 13.41
C ALA A 535 23.28 63.43 13.00
N ASN A 536 22.47 63.72 11.96
CA ASN A 536 21.31 62.97 11.49
C ASN A 536 20.08 63.00 12.43
N ASP A 537 20.02 63.95 13.36
CA ASP A 537 18.86 64.10 14.24
C ASP A 537 17.72 64.83 13.51
N LEU A 538 16.49 64.30 13.61
CA LEU A 538 15.30 64.95 13.06
C LEU A 538 14.78 66.01 14.04
N LYS A 539 14.77 67.28 13.63
CA LYS A 539 14.40 68.43 14.47
C LYS A 539 13.24 69.23 13.90
N TYR A 540 12.37 69.72 14.77
CA TYR A 540 11.27 70.62 14.45
C TYR A 540 11.51 71.97 15.14
N ALA A 541 11.27 73.05 14.41
CA ALA A 541 11.22 74.38 14.99
C ALA A 541 10.05 75.20 14.46
N LYS A 542 9.50 76.04 15.34
CA LYS A 542 8.63 77.15 14.96
C LYS A 542 9.45 78.36 14.52
N ALA A 543 8.94 79.19 13.62
CA ALA A 543 9.63 80.40 13.14
C ALA A 543 10.21 81.22 14.30
N GLY A 544 11.53 81.46 14.24
CA GLY A 544 12.28 82.23 15.24
C GLY A 544 12.61 81.50 16.55
N GLY A 545 12.21 80.22 16.69
CA GLY A 545 12.57 79.38 17.84
C GLY A 545 13.78 78.48 17.56
N THR A 546 14.47 78.08 18.63
CA THR A 546 15.59 77.13 18.56
C THR A 546 15.08 75.74 18.17
N PRO A 547 15.65 75.06 17.15
CA PRO A 547 15.26 73.72 16.74
C PRO A 547 15.26 72.74 17.90
N GLN A 548 14.16 72.04 18.11
CA GLN A 548 14.03 70.99 19.11
C GLN A 548 14.13 69.64 18.43
N VAL A 549 14.88 68.72 19.02
CA VAL A 549 15.01 67.37 18.46
C VAL A 549 13.70 66.63 18.69
N VAL A 550 13.06 66.19 17.60
CA VAL A 550 11.81 65.42 17.65
C VAL A 550 12.09 63.94 17.62
N TRP A 551 13.27 63.54 17.12
CA TRP A 551 13.74 62.16 17.15
C TRP A 551 15.23 62.14 17.51
N HIS A 552 15.54 61.58 18.69
CA HIS A 552 16.89 61.47 19.25
C HIS A 552 17.04 60.16 20.03
N ALA A 553 18.29 59.80 20.38
CA ALA A 553 18.68 58.63 21.17
C ALA A 553 18.06 58.52 22.60
N GLY A 554 17.17 59.44 22.96
CA GLY A 554 16.47 59.46 24.25
C GLY A 554 14.94 59.41 24.13
N ASN A 555 14.40 59.39 22.90
CA ASN A 555 12.97 59.20 22.64
C ASN A 555 12.69 58.07 21.64
N ASP A 556 13.75 57.36 21.23
CA ASP A 556 13.77 56.18 20.36
C ASP A 556 13.85 54.86 21.17
N GLY A 557 13.53 54.89 22.47
CA GLY A 557 13.56 53.72 23.34
C GLY A 557 12.38 53.63 24.31
N SER A 558 12.26 52.45 24.95
CA SER A 558 11.21 52.04 25.90
C SER A 558 10.66 53.18 26.80
N GLY A 559 9.35 53.46 26.67
CA GLY A 559 8.61 54.43 27.49
C GLY A 559 8.21 55.73 26.78
N SER A 560 8.63 55.93 25.53
CA SER A 560 8.31 57.13 24.72
C SER A 560 6.88 57.13 24.14
N GLY A 561 6.20 55.98 24.09
CA GLY A 561 4.85 55.84 23.54
C GLY A 561 4.78 55.76 22.00
N LEU A 562 5.93 55.70 21.31
CA LEU A 562 6.06 55.45 19.88
C LEU A 562 6.79 54.10 19.70
N ASP A 563 6.15 53.14 19.04
CA ASP A 563 6.36 51.69 19.18
C ASP A 563 7.29 51.06 18.12
N ALA A 564 8.23 51.83 17.58
CA ALA A 564 9.06 51.40 16.44
C ALA A 564 10.08 50.27 16.75
N ASP A 565 10.33 49.95 18.03
CA ASP A 565 11.26 48.91 18.51
C ASP A 565 10.56 47.79 19.33
N THR A 566 9.22 47.75 19.29
CA THR A 566 8.40 46.75 19.99
C THR A 566 7.56 45.92 19.02
N ILE A 567 7.37 44.62 19.30
CA ILE A 567 6.34 43.78 18.66
C ILE A 567 5.27 43.50 19.71
N ASP A 568 4.00 43.80 19.39
CA ASP A 568 2.84 43.62 20.29
C ASP A 568 2.97 44.32 21.66
N GLY A 569 3.65 45.47 21.69
CA GLY A 569 3.81 46.30 22.89
C GLY A 569 4.90 45.83 23.86
N ARG A 570 5.85 44.99 23.43
CA ARG A 570 7.03 44.57 24.22
C ARG A 570 8.35 44.84 23.47
N HIS A 571 9.38 45.29 24.16
CA HIS A 571 10.67 45.68 23.56
C HIS A 571 11.55 44.48 23.18
N ALA A 572 12.41 44.58 22.16
CA ALA A 572 13.30 43.49 21.71
C ALA A 572 14.19 42.89 22.83
N SER A 573 14.53 43.67 23.87
CA SER A 573 15.25 43.16 25.06
C SER A 573 14.37 42.38 26.04
N GLU A 574 13.04 42.53 25.99
CA GLU A 574 12.07 41.65 26.67
C GLU A 574 11.87 40.33 25.91
N PHE A 575 12.28 40.29 24.64
CA PHE A 575 12.43 39.07 23.85
C PHE A 575 13.85 38.46 23.97
N SER A 576 14.66 38.90 24.93
CA SER A 576 15.79 38.09 25.43
C SER A 576 15.25 36.74 25.92
N PRO A 577 15.89 35.61 25.57
CA PRO A 577 15.20 34.41 25.12
C PRO A 577 14.23 33.89 26.16
N ALA A 578 13.01 33.59 25.70
CA ALA A 578 12.00 32.75 26.35
C ALA A 578 12.51 32.03 27.61
N HIS A 579 12.24 32.63 28.78
CA HIS A 579 12.20 31.94 30.08
C HIS A 579 13.38 30.97 30.33
N TYR A 580 14.60 31.50 30.49
CA TYR A 580 15.55 30.79 31.34
C TYR A 580 15.04 30.87 32.80
N PRO A 581 15.02 29.77 33.56
CA PRO A 581 14.66 29.81 34.98
C PRO A 581 15.54 30.83 35.71
N GLU A 582 15.07 31.42 36.82
CA GLU A 582 15.74 32.48 37.63
C GLU A 582 17.20 32.19 38.08
N ASN A 583 17.78 31.04 37.69
CA ASN A 583 19.10 30.53 38.04
C ASN A 583 20.08 30.46 36.85
N TYR A 584 19.95 31.29 35.81
CA TYR A 584 20.88 31.31 34.66
C TYR A 584 22.12 32.20 34.95
N LYS A 585 23.35 31.69 34.77
CA LYS A 585 24.65 32.38 35.06
C LYS A 585 25.71 32.09 33.99
N ASN A 586 26.52 33.07 33.55
CA ASN A 586 27.64 32.80 32.64
C ASN A 586 28.81 32.11 33.38
N GLY A 587 29.63 31.33 32.67
CA GLY A 587 30.72 30.54 33.27
C GLY A 587 31.74 31.34 34.11
N SER A 588 31.96 32.61 33.79
CA SER A 588 32.81 33.56 34.53
C SER A 588 32.15 34.19 35.76
N GLU A 589 30.83 34.04 35.91
CA GLU A 589 30.01 34.62 36.98
C GLU A 589 29.60 33.57 38.02
N LEU A 590 30.01 32.31 37.84
CA LEU A 590 29.83 31.25 38.81
C LEU A 590 30.79 31.50 40.00
N PRO A 591 30.28 31.66 41.24
CA PRO A 591 31.14 31.89 42.40
C PRO A 591 32.22 30.80 42.54
N SER A 592 33.47 31.18 42.78
CA SER A 592 34.53 30.25 43.18
C SER A 592 34.40 29.82 44.65
N SER A 593 33.59 30.51 45.44
CA SER A 593 33.20 30.18 46.82
C SER A 593 31.71 30.47 47.03
N TYR A 594 30.98 29.59 47.75
CA TYR A 594 29.53 29.74 47.95
C TYR A 594 29.14 29.74 49.44
N PRO A 595 28.67 30.86 50.01
CA PRO A 595 28.17 30.90 51.38
C PRO A 595 26.77 30.28 51.49
N ASN A 596 26.62 29.36 52.44
CA ASN A 596 25.40 28.93 53.16
C ASN A 596 24.07 28.66 52.42
N LYS A 597 23.69 27.36 52.45
CA LYS A 597 22.35 26.79 52.69
C LYS A 597 21.24 26.79 51.61
N GLN A 598 21.54 26.62 50.32
CA GLN A 598 20.53 26.15 49.36
C GLN A 598 21.13 25.17 48.32
N THR A 599 20.40 24.09 48.01
CA THR A 599 20.61 23.27 46.81
C THR A 599 20.13 24.08 45.61
N THR A 600 21.04 24.47 44.73
CA THR A 600 20.73 25.37 43.61
C THR A 600 21.13 24.73 42.29
N THR A 601 20.13 24.47 41.44
CA THR A 601 20.32 24.07 40.03
C THR A 601 20.53 25.33 39.20
N PHE A 602 21.66 25.44 38.50
CA PHE A 602 21.99 26.60 37.65
C PHE A 602 22.03 26.19 36.17
N PHE A 603 21.72 27.13 35.28
CA PHE A 603 21.87 26.94 33.83
C PHE A 603 23.01 27.85 33.35
N ALA A 604 24.06 27.28 32.74
CA ALA A 604 25.23 28.06 32.36
C ALA A 604 25.55 27.93 30.87
N ARG A 605 25.89 29.06 30.24
CA ARG A 605 26.51 29.10 28.90
C ARG A 605 28.01 29.36 29.11
N MET A 606 28.85 28.51 28.53
CA MET A 606 30.31 28.62 28.68
C MET A 606 30.90 29.18 27.41
N ASP A 607 30.74 30.49 27.23
CA ASP A 607 31.38 31.18 26.13
C ASP A 607 32.90 31.22 26.40
N THR A 608 33.64 30.36 25.68
CA THR A 608 35.10 30.14 25.66
C THR A 608 35.67 29.08 26.63
N GLY A 609 36.22 27.99 26.08
CA GLY A 609 36.76 26.82 26.79
C GLY A 609 38.06 27.05 27.58
N GLY A 610 38.18 28.16 28.30
CA GLY A 610 39.42 28.64 28.91
C GLY A 610 39.62 28.36 30.41
N SER A 611 38.83 27.50 31.07
CA SER A 611 38.94 27.33 32.54
C SER A 611 38.74 25.90 33.06
N GLY A 612 39.20 24.89 32.29
CA GLY A 612 39.14 23.48 32.73
C GLY A 612 37.73 22.86 32.68
N TRP A 613 36.82 23.44 31.89
CA TRP A 613 35.50 22.89 31.58
C TRP A 613 35.54 22.05 30.30
N PRO A 614 34.82 20.92 30.24
CA PRO A 614 34.97 19.94 29.16
C PRO A 614 34.18 20.30 27.89
N TYR A 615 33.14 21.16 27.98
CA TYR A 615 32.30 21.54 26.84
C TYR A 615 31.88 23.02 26.88
N PRO A 616 31.71 23.69 25.71
CA PRO A 616 31.32 25.10 25.63
C PRO A 616 29.82 25.36 25.88
N TYR A 617 28.95 24.36 25.72
CA TYR A 617 27.50 24.53 25.91
C TYR A 617 26.88 23.33 26.65
N GLY A 618 26.18 23.57 27.77
CA GLY A 618 25.48 22.52 28.53
C GLY A 618 24.83 23.00 29.84
N THR A 619 23.85 22.27 30.36
CA THR A 619 23.29 22.53 31.71
C THR A 619 24.26 22.03 32.78
N VAL A 620 24.47 22.75 33.89
CA VAL A 620 25.31 22.30 35.01
C VAL A 620 24.49 22.18 36.29
N GLN A 621 24.30 20.96 36.78
CA GLN A 621 23.65 20.73 38.07
C GLN A 621 24.70 20.56 39.16
N THR A 622 24.65 21.39 40.20
CA THR A 622 25.52 21.25 41.38
C THR A 622 24.69 20.77 42.57
N ILE A 623 25.05 19.61 43.13
CA ILE A 623 24.45 19.04 44.33
C ILE A 623 25.45 19.21 45.47
N LYS A 624 25.09 19.98 46.49
CA LYS A 624 25.92 20.16 47.68
C LYS A 624 25.59 19.10 48.72
N GLY A 625 26.62 18.58 49.41
CA GLY A 625 26.42 17.89 50.69
C GLY A 625 25.97 18.86 51.79
N PHE A 626 25.44 18.31 52.90
CA PHE A 626 25.13 19.12 54.10
C PHE A 626 26.41 19.73 54.69
N THR A 627 26.26 20.75 55.56
CA THR A 627 27.34 21.56 56.16
C THR A 627 28.67 20.81 56.33
N ASN A 628 29.74 21.35 55.74
CA ASN A 628 31.09 20.77 55.69
C ASN A 628 31.16 19.42 54.94
N MET A 629 30.63 19.31 53.72
CA MET A 629 30.78 18.09 52.91
C MET A 629 31.00 18.42 51.42
N SER A 630 31.67 17.50 50.71
CA SER A 630 31.94 17.54 49.27
C SER A 630 30.71 17.87 48.42
N ALA A 631 30.91 18.66 47.37
CA ALA A 631 29.89 18.94 46.36
C ALA A 631 30.12 18.09 45.11
N VAL A 632 29.06 17.69 44.42
CA VAL A 632 29.11 16.99 43.14
C VAL A 632 28.52 17.89 42.06
N GLN A 633 29.18 17.95 40.91
CA GLN A 633 28.70 18.65 39.73
C GLN A 633 28.45 17.68 38.60
N PHE A 634 27.38 17.90 37.87
CA PHE A 634 27.00 17.21 36.64
C PHE A 634 26.91 18.24 35.51
N ILE A 635 27.40 17.89 34.33
CA ILE A 635 27.22 18.69 33.12
C ILE A 635 26.49 17.88 32.06
N TYR A 636 25.43 18.48 31.51
CA TYR A 636 24.57 17.97 30.45
C TYR A 636 24.83 18.79 29.18
N PRO A 637 25.80 18.41 28.33
CA PRO A 637 26.13 19.17 27.13
C PRO A 637 24.94 19.26 26.17
N TYR A 638 24.77 20.40 25.49
CA TYR A 638 23.62 20.66 24.61
C TYR A 638 23.74 20.06 23.19
N ASN A 639 24.52 18.98 23.03
CA ASN A 639 24.71 18.25 21.77
C ASN A 639 24.36 16.77 22.00
N SER A 640 23.57 16.16 21.11
CA SER A 640 23.01 14.79 21.29
C SER A 640 24.05 13.70 21.49
N ASP A 641 25.29 13.94 21.06
CA ASP A 641 26.32 12.92 20.95
C ASP A 641 27.42 13.05 22.04
N SER A 642 27.32 14.02 22.96
CA SER A 642 28.34 14.28 23.98
C SER A 642 28.02 13.61 25.33
N PRO A 643 28.99 12.98 26.03
CA PRO A 643 28.74 12.36 27.32
C PRO A 643 28.35 13.37 28.41
N ILE A 644 27.39 13.00 29.24
CA ILE A 644 27.15 13.61 30.55
C ILE A 644 28.39 13.33 31.41
N LEU A 645 28.99 14.38 31.95
CA LEU A 645 30.17 14.28 32.80
C LEU A 645 29.82 14.68 34.23
N TYR A 646 30.61 14.17 35.17
CA TYR A 646 30.54 14.56 36.57
C TYR A 646 31.92 14.84 37.15
N ARG A 647 31.95 15.63 38.22
CA ARG A 647 33.13 15.79 39.07
C ARG A 647 32.70 16.05 40.50
N TYR A 648 33.62 15.88 41.44
CA TYR A 648 33.37 16.15 42.85
C TYR A 648 34.48 17.03 43.44
N GLY A 649 34.10 17.92 44.34
CA GLY A 649 35.00 18.77 45.11
C GLY A 649 35.43 18.08 46.40
N LEU A 650 36.71 18.20 46.76
CA LEU A 650 37.25 17.65 48.02
C LEU A 650 36.89 18.54 49.23
N TYR A 651 36.77 17.95 50.41
CA TYR A 651 36.37 18.62 51.65
C TYR A 651 37.28 19.83 52.00
N ASN A 652 36.68 20.98 52.36
CA ASN A 652 37.33 22.20 52.86
C ASN A 652 38.42 22.87 52.00
N ASN A 653 38.58 22.50 50.74
CA ASN A 653 39.41 23.24 49.79
C ASN A 653 38.59 23.40 48.51
N ASP A 654 38.58 24.61 47.92
CA ASP A 654 37.90 24.94 46.65
C ASP A 654 38.57 24.27 45.43
N VAL A 655 39.00 23.01 45.58
CA VAL A 655 39.76 22.23 44.62
C VAL A 655 38.85 21.13 44.05
N TRP A 656 38.54 21.27 42.77
CA TRP A 656 37.77 20.31 41.99
C TRP A 656 38.67 19.23 41.40
N LEU A 657 38.23 17.98 41.48
CA LEU A 657 38.88 16.92 40.71
C LEU A 657 38.56 17.03 39.21
N PRO A 658 39.37 16.39 38.34
CA PRO A 658 39.11 16.37 36.91
C PRO A 658 37.73 15.81 36.59
N TRP A 659 37.16 16.25 35.46
CA TRP A 659 35.92 15.71 34.94
C TRP A 659 36.05 14.23 34.59
N ARG A 660 35.00 13.47 34.91
CA ARG A 660 34.87 12.04 34.60
C ARG A 660 33.55 11.80 33.87
N GLU A 661 33.53 10.80 33.01
CA GLU A 661 32.33 10.43 32.26
C GLU A 661 31.32 9.71 33.15
N LEU A 662 30.06 10.15 33.12
CA LEU A 662 28.95 9.51 33.81
C LEU A 662 28.11 8.66 32.84
N ALA A 663 27.79 9.20 31.66
CA ALA A 663 27.00 8.53 30.63
C ALA A 663 27.31 9.10 29.25
N THR A 664 27.54 8.26 28.25
CA THR A 664 27.71 8.68 26.84
C THR A 664 26.37 8.86 26.15
N SER A 665 26.36 9.50 24.98
CA SER A 665 25.21 9.44 24.06
C SER A 665 24.82 8.00 23.73
N GLU A 666 25.76 7.05 23.77
CA GLU A 666 25.44 5.63 23.69
C GLU A 666 24.68 5.15 24.94
N THR A 667 24.90 5.69 26.13
CA THR A 667 24.14 5.26 27.32
C THR A 667 22.75 5.89 27.44
N ALA A 668 22.50 7.06 26.81
CA ALA A 668 21.17 7.70 26.78
C ALA A 668 20.38 7.46 25.47
N ALA A 669 21.05 7.06 24.38
CA ALA A 669 20.42 6.69 23.11
C ALA A 669 20.44 5.17 22.82
N MET A 670 21.00 4.33 23.70
CA MET A 670 20.78 2.88 23.62
C MET A 670 19.44 2.49 24.23
N ARG A 671 18.65 1.78 23.42
CA ARG A 671 17.38 1.08 23.73
C ARG A 671 16.10 1.90 23.46
N ARG A 672 15.76 2.10 22.17
CA ARG A 672 14.34 1.88 21.78
C ARG A 672 14.05 0.40 21.99
N GLY A 673 13.84 0.01 23.25
CA GLY A 673 13.34 -1.30 23.63
C GLY A 673 11.85 -1.42 23.34
N SER A 674 11.20 -0.35 22.85
CA SER A 674 9.82 -0.39 22.36
C SER A 674 9.46 0.77 21.42
N VAL A 675 8.38 0.57 20.66
CA VAL A 675 7.63 1.55 19.88
C VAL A 675 6.15 1.39 20.23
N SER A 676 5.37 2.47 20.24
CA SER A 676 3.94 2.44 20.52
C SER A 676 3.14 3.15 19.42
N GLU A 677 2.08 2.52 18.95
CA GLU A 677 1.15 3.03 17.92
C GLU A 677 1.84 3.57 16.65
N TYR A 678 2.94 2.96 16.21
CA TYR A 678 3.64 3.32 14.97
C TYR A 678 2.74 3.12 13.75
N ASN A 679 2.38 4.20 13.08
CA ASN A 679 1.47 4.18 11.93
C ASN A 679 2.19 3.70 10.65
N ILE A 680 1.64 2.69 9.98
CA ILE A 680 2.12 2.24 8.67
C ILE A 680 1.50 3.12 7.59
N ALA A 681 2.20 4.21 7.25
CA ALA A 681 1.67 5.29 6.43
C ALA A 681 1.52 4.94 4.94
N THR A 682 2.25 3.96 4.44
CA THR A 682 2.32 3.61 3.01
C THR A 682 1.92 2.15 2.80
N ALA A 683 1.10 1.90 1.79
CA ALA A 683 0.67 0.55 1.43
C ALA A 683 1.79 -0.22 0.71
N ASN A 684 1.87 -1.52 0.98
CA ASN A 684 2.74 -2.50 0.31
C ASN A 684 4.26 -2.21 0.37
N THR A 685 4.72 -1.33 1.28
CA THR A 685 6.14 -1.04 1.50
C THR A 685 6.65 -1.65 2.80
N ASP A 686 7.89 -2.14 2.76
CA ASP A 686 8.60 -2.61 3.96
C ASP A 686 8.91 -1.40 4.84
N THR A 687 8.22 -1.30 5.97
CA THR A 687 8.37 -0.17 6.89
C THR A 687 9.04 -0.66 8.15
N GLU A 688 10.24 -0.17 8.43
CA GLU A 688 10.93 -0.45 9.69
C GLU A 688 10.25 0.33 10.83
N CYS A 689 9.68 -0.40 11.79
CA CYS A 689 8.93 0.18 12.89
C CYS A 689 9.74 0.26 14.20
N LEU A 690 10.75 -0.61 14.35
CA LEU A 690 11.62 -0.63 15.53
C LEU A 690 13.01 -1.17 15.16
N ARG A 691 14.07 -0.53 15.66
CA ARG A 691 15.46 -0.94 15.49
C ARG A 691 16.20 -0.84 16.80
N ALA A 692 17.01 -1.85 17.10
CA ALA A 692 18.04 -1.79 18.13
C ALA A 692 19.41 -2.02 17.49
N ASN A 693 20.29 -1.04 17.67
CA ASN A 693 21.65 -1.07 17.13
C ASN A 693 22.62 -1.60 18.18
N SER A 694 23.61 -2.38 17.74
CA SER A 694 24.71 -2.88 18.56
C SER A 694 24.23 -3.50 19.90
N VAL A 695 23.33 -4.48 19.82
CA VAL A 695 22.74 -5.10 21.01
C VAL A 695 23.75 -6.02 21.72
N ALA A 696 23.63 -6.14 23.04
CA ALA A 696 24.39 -7.12 23.81
C ALA A 696 24.02 -8.54 23.35
N GLY A 697 25.01 -9.44 23.28
CA GLY A 697 24.73 -10.85 22.95
C GLY A 697 23.86 -11.52 24.03
N GLY A 698 22.91 -12.37 23.63
CA GLY A 698 22.00 -13.03 24.58
C GLY A 698 20.59 -13.28 24.03
N ASN A 699 19.69 -13.74 24.90
CA ASN A 699 18.30 -14.02 24.56
C ASN A 699 17.46 -12.74 24.61
N TYR A 700 16.55 -12.60 23.65
CA TYR A 700 15.59 -11.51 23.57
C TYR A 700 14.19 -12.04 23.29
N ASP A 701 13.21 -11.44 23.96
CA ASP A 701 11.77 -11.59 23.73
C ASP A 701 11.28 -10.39 22.91
N VAL A 702 10.71 -10.67 21.74
CA VAL A 702 10.13 -9.70 20.82
C VAL A 702 8.61 -9.79 20.88
N ARG A 703 7.98 -8.71 21.37
CA ARG A 703 6.53 -8.62 21.54
C ARG A 703 5.95 -7.64 20.53
N VAL A 704 4.83 -7.99 19.92
CA VAL A 704 4.16 -7.16 18.91
C VAL A 704 2.65 -7.12 19.13
N TYR A 705 2.09 -5.92 19.10
CA TYR A 705 0.67 -5.64 19.18
C TYR A 705 0.24 -4.79 17.98
N LEU A 706 -0.93 -5.09 17.42
CA LEU A 706 -1.49 -4.39 16.28
C LEU A 706 -2.81 -3.74 16.67
N ARG A 707 -3.04 -2.55 16.12
CA ARG A 707 -4.37 -1.95 16.03
C ARG A 707 -4.67 -1.68 14.56
N VAL A 708 -5.70 -2.33 14.06
CA VAL A 708 -6.13 -2.29 12.67
C VAL A 708 -7.41 -1.47 12.58
N THR A 709 -7.41 -0.40 11.80
CA THR A 709 -8.53 0.54 11.64
C THR A 709 -9.38 0.26 10.41
N ALA A 710 -8.83 -0.44 9.41
CA ALA A 710 -9.54 -0.95 8.23
C ALA A 710 -8.99 -2.32 7.84
N ALA A 711 -9.82 -3.18 7.25
CA ALA A 711 -9.39 -4.53 6.86
C ALA A 711 -8.15 -4.49 5.96
N ALA A 712 -7.07 -5.15 6.38
CA ALA A 712 -5.78 -5.11 5.71
C ALA A 712 -5.06 -6.45 5.86
N THR A 713 -4.27 -6.81 4.84
CA THR A 713 -3.31 -7.91 4.92
C THR A 713 -1.99 -7.37 5.45
N VAL A 714 -1.46 -8.01 6.48
CA VAL A 714 -0.28 -7.54 7.23
C VAL A 714 0.79 -8.63 7.27
N SER A 715 2.04 -8.24 7.01
CA SER A 715 3.23 -9.06 7.23
C SER A 715 4.15 -8.37 8.24
N ILE A 716 4.70 -9.14 9.17
CA ILE A 716 5.57 -8.66 10.24
C ILE A 716 6.74 -9.63 10.39
N TRP A 717 7.96 -9.12 10.31
CA TRP A 717 9.17 -9.92 10.44
C TRP A 717 10.29 -9.18 11.13
N LEU A 718 11.19 -9.94 11.74
CA LEU A 718 12.39 -9.46 12.40
C LEU A 718 13.61 -9.85 11.57
N ASN A 719 14.45 -8.86 11.26
CA ASN A 719 15.79 -9.07 10.72
C ASN A 719 16.82 -8.94 11.84
N TYR A 720 17.67 -9.95 12.04
CA TYR A 720 18.68 -9.94 13.09
C TYR A 720 19.88 -10.85 12.75
N THR A 721 20.99 -10.71 13.46
CA THR A 721 22.12 -11.65 13.36
C THR A 721 22.11 -12.57 14.58
N ASP A 722 21.97 -13.87 14.36
CA ASP A 722 21.97 -14.87 15.43
C ASP A 722 23.36 -14.98 16.10
N ALA A 723 23.45 -15.65 17.26
CA ALA A 723 24.73 -15.84 17.96
C ALA A 723 25.80 -16.58 17.13
N GLY A 724 25.40 -17.37 16.14
CA GLY A 724 26.31 -18.01 15.18
C GLY A 724 26.92 -17.01 14.18
N GLY A 725 26.39 -15.80 14.08
CA GLY A 725 26.83 -14.76 13.16
C GLY A 725 26.13 -14.78 11.81
N THR A 726 25.06 -15.56 11.65
CA THR A 726 24.25 -15.60 10.41
C THR A 726 23.10 -14.59 10.50
N VAL A 727 22.84 -13.89 9.40
CA VAL A 727 21.70 -12.98 9.28
C VAL A 727 20.43 -13.80 9.07
N GLN A 728 19.45 -13.59 9.92
CA GLN A 728 18.16 -14.27 9.95
C GLN A 728 17.02 -13.30 9.66
N THR A 729 15.99 -13.80 8.98
CA THR A 729 14.69 -13.13 8.82
C THR A 729 13.60 -14.06 9.35
N THR A 730 12.98 -13.68 10.47
CA THR A 730 11.95 -14.51 11.13
C THR A 730 10.61 -13.80 11.13
N TYR A 731 9.58 -14.45 10.59
CA TYR A 731 8.23 -13.89 10.51
C TYR A 731 7.47 -14.11 11.81
N VAL A 732 6.90 -13.02 12.36
CA VAL A 732 5.89 -13.06 13.43
C VAL A 732 4.50 -13.26 12.82
N VAL A 733 4.26 -12.65 11.67
CA VAL A 733 3.05 -12.79 10.87
C VAL A 733 3.44 -12.84 9.40
N SER A 734 3.02 -13.88 8.68
CA SER A 734 3.25 -14.03 7.25
C SER A 734 1.96 -13.74 6.47
N ASN A 735 1.90 -12.56 5.86
CA ASN A 735 0.88 -12.15 4.88
C ASN A 735 -0.57 -12.53 5.26
N SER A 736 -0.98 -12.18 6.48
CA SER A 736 -2.26 -12.60 7.05
C SER A 736 -3.28 -11.48 7.03
N SER A 737 -4.56 -11.80 6.82
CA SER A 737 -5.64 -10.82 6.77
C SER A 737 -6.18 -10.52 8.17
N PHE A 738 -6.28 -9.23 8.51
CA PHE A 738 -6.85 -8.76 9.77
C PHE A 738 -8.06 -7.87 9.50
N SER A 739 -9.14 -8.10 10.23
CA SER A 739 -10.28 -7.18 10.29
C SER A 739 -9.97 -5.98 11.19
N THR A 740 -10.84 -4.97 11.22
CA THR A 740 -10.72 -3.87 12.18
C THR A 740 -10.77 -4.40 13.62
N GLY A 741 -9.78 -4.04 14.44
CA GLY A 741 -9.64 -4.54 15.81
C GLY A 741 -8.24 -4.38 16.38
N SER A 742 -8.04 -4.85 17.62
CA SER A 742 -6.74 -4.90 18.29
C SER A 742 -6.30 -6.34 18.45
N TYR A 743 -5.03 -6.63 18.18
CA TYR A 743 -4.48 -7.97 18.16
C TYR A 743 -3.15 -8.04 18.92
N SER A 744 -2.95 -9.11 19.68
CA SER A 744 -1.67 -9.46 20.30
C SER A 744 -1.06 -10.62 19.54
N MET A 745 0.19 -10.49 19.10
CA MET A 745 0.92 -11.58 18.46
C MET A 745 1.56 -12.49 19.52
N LEU A 746 1.91 -13.71 19.12
CA LEU A 746 2.74 -14.57 19.96
C LEU A 746 4.14 -13.95 20.08
N PRO A 747 4.74 -13.95 21.29
CA PRO A 747 6.09 -13.45 21.48
C PRO A 747 7.11 -14.30 20.71
N LEU A 748 8.08 -13.65 20.08
CA LEU A 748 9.17 -14.30 19.35
C LEU A 748 10.44 -14.27 20.20
N PHE A 749 11.02 -15.45 20.45
CA PHE A 749 12.29 -15.57 21.17
C PHE A 749 13.46 -15.69 20.18
N VAL A 750 14.47 -14.84 20.33
CA VAL A 750 15.69 -14.86 19.49
C VAL A 750 16.95 -14.79 20.33
N ASN A 751 18.04 -15.38 19.83
CA ASN A 751 19.36 -15.32 20.46
C ASN A 751 20.32 -14.54 19.57
N MET A 752 20.84 -13.42 20.09
CA MET A 752 21.58 -12.41 19.33
C MET A 752 23.09 -12.54 19.49
N LYS A 753 23.82 -12.23 18.41
CA LYS A 753 25.27 -11.97 18.49
C LYS A 753 25.56 -10.57 19.04
N ASN A 754 26.59 -10.50 19.89
CA ASN A 754 27.04 -9.25 20.49
C ASN A 754 27.47 -8.22 19.44
N GLY A 755 27.00 -6.98 19.59
CA GLY A 755 27.34 -5.85 18.73
C GLY A 755 26.66 -5.85 17.36
N GLN A 756 25.61 -6.67 17.17
CA GLN A 756 24.82 -6.72 15.93
C GLN A 756 23.49 -5.97 16.07
N ASN A 757 22.83 -5.71 14.94
CA ASN A 757 21.56 -4.98 14.91
C ASN A 757 20.37 -5.94 14.82
N MET A 758 19.23 -5.56 15.39
CA MET A 758 17.92 -6.17 15.12
C MET A 758 16.92 -5.11 14.69
N ALA A 759 16.06 -5.44 13.73
CA ALA A 759 15.04 -4.54 13.20
C ALA A 759 13.72 -5.29 12.95
N LEU A 760 12.62 -4.71 13.39
CA LEU A 760 11.26 -5.18 13.15
C LEU A 760 10.66 -4.40 11.98
N LEU A 761 10.23 -5.12 10.96
CA LEU A 761 9.64 -4.57 9.75
C LEU A 761 8.19 -5.02 9.62
N VAL A 762 7.38 -4.13 9.06
CA VAL A 762 5.94 -4.33 8.87
C VAL A 762 5.56 -3.88 7.47
N LYS A 763 4.71 -4.65 6.81
CA LYS A 763 4.05 -4.31 5.54
C LYS A 763 2.55 -4.46 5.70
N SER A 764 1.79 -3.45 5.29
CA SER A 764 0.32 -3.45 5.27
C SER A 764 -0.18 -3.27 3.84
N SER A 765 -1.23 -3.99 3.43
CA SER A 765 -1.85 -3.84 2.11
C SER A 765 -2.61 -2.52 1.94
N VAL A 766 -2.91 -1.83 3.04
CA VAL A 766 -3.66 -0.56 3.07
C VAL A 766 -2.87 0.47 3.88
N ALA A 767 -2.69 1.67 3.30
CA ALA A 767 -2.03 2.80 3.93
C ALA A 767 -2.84 3.32 5.12
N ASN A 768 -2.18 3.68 6.23
CA ASN A 768 -2.79 4.23 7.44
C ASN A 768 -3.84 3.33 8.13
N ALA A 769 -3.90 2.04 7.75
CA ALA A 769 -4.85 1.09 8.30
C ALA A 769 -4.31 0.30 9.50
N VAL A 770 -3.00 0.33 9.74
CA VAL A 770 -2.33 -0.49 10.76
C VAL A 770 -1.42 0.39 11.60
N LYS A 771 -1.60 0.31 12.92
CA LYS A 771 -0.67 0.84 13.91
C LYS A 771 -0.01 -0.30 14.67
N VAL A 772 1.30 -0.19 14.89
CA VAL A 772 2.11 -1.24 15.52
C VAL A 772 2.73 -0.73 16.80
N SER A 773 2.55 -1.48 17.89
CA SER A 773 3.31 -1.33 19.12
C SER A 773 4.19 -2.56 19.28
N ALA A 774 5.49 -2.39 19.49
CA ALA A 774 6.41 -3.51 19.62
C ALA A 774 7.49 -3.25 20.65
N SER A 775 8.11 -4.30 21.19
CA SER A 775 9.22 -4.18 22.14
C SER A 775 10.26 -5.29 21.99
N PHE A 776 11.52 -4.95 22.22
CA PHE A 776 12.64 -5.88 22.36
C PHE A 776 13.07 -5.91 23.83
N VAL A 777 12.91 -7.06 24.48
CA VAL A 777 13.21 -7.24 25.90
C VAL A 777 14.31 -8.28 26.03
N GLY A 778 15.49 -7.89 26.54
CA GLY A 778 16.53 -8.85 26.89
C GLY A 778 16.09 -9.72 28.06
N VAL A 779 16.30 -11.03 27.98
CA VAL A 779 15.86 -12.04 28.96
C VAL A 779 17.05 -12.61 29.73
#